data_AF-A0A0R2UB62-F1
#
_entry.id   AF-A0A0R2UB62-F1
#
_cell.length_a   1.000
_cell.length_b   1.000
_cell.length_c   1.000
_cell.angle_alpha   90.00
_cell.angle_beta   90.00
_cell.angle_gamma   90.00
#
_symmetry.space_group_name_H-M   'P 1'
#
loop_
_entity.id
_entity.type
_entity.pdbx_description
1 polymer ?
#
loop_
_entity_poly.entity_id
_entity_poly.type
_entity_poly.pdbx_seq_one_letter_code
_entity_poly.pdbx_strand_id
1 'polypeptide(L)'
;MFKLQGFLICLMALSAPNSGAVDIDYFSKDESVNDTSIVFSGDWDIDDDGRADALTDGLMFLRYAFGLRGDPLINGLISSRSDHMAATDIERELKTVFETSGDIDGDGNVDALTDGLLLLRSLFGLSGNSLTTGVIATGATRTDASSLESYIGTWMPAAPYITLNGSAVLDHEQATTYADAGATALDFIDGSVTVLMSGSVDSGIADVYILTYLATDSEGNTAKPVARMVTVADTRAPVITGPTDIVVTAINGDGAPATATSIVAFLNSATAQDSVDNSVIVYNDAPEIFPLGSTKVTFSATDLSGNKAPPVTAMVLIESFYIDISAKDTVFRFLGRWNFDNPEVPRIFWQGSSVIFDIRAESVKATLEANQSGEQYRIIVNGIPQQDVITLNAGKHDYLLVENLNSTQTHSIEIFKETSSSSDHIDFHGIEVKNGGVLPSLFQPDLKIAFFGDSNMDGTSLYSEKDSGSGGSYYAYPATVSRMLKAEMRLMAMGGATLTGGGNNTIMHFIRSRDWPEEDLSYTDNFGPNVIVVNAGANDIYAVSGSNQKDLIKQRYVQVVNELRAFYGNEPHIILMNAYGWDVKEPASYTHEVLSQMDENVSILLFPWNWEQWHGSMVEHAGQSRLLANHIAALNSQWQVNKDAEIFDSYGSNFEVANGSFEFMAKGGFNAFGWRYHDDGVQRIYDGQSASEGQYFIRLSEGIKVHQGQDASGDFLPGAAKTGQLYKVTAKIRSQFGTATAAIAMDFEGQNLYQRGNTQQQTFNVGSSWAEFSATFSAPADSWKFYLVLESLNGTVDFDDIRVTSLN
;
A
#
# COMPACT_ATOMS: atom_id res chain seq x y z
N MET A 1 -90.87 -19.47 23.29
CA MET A 1 -90.24 -19.23 24.60
C MET A 1 -88.85 -19.85 24.74
N PHE A 2 -88.63 -21.16 24.48
CA PHE A 2 -87.30 -21.78 24.72
C PHE A 2 -86.13 -21.37 23.79
N LYS A 3 -86.37 -20.75 22.62
CA LYS A 3 -85.29 -20.23 21.75
C LYS A 3 -84.83 -18.79 22.07
N LEU A 4 -85.60 -18.02 22.84
CA LEU A 4 -85.24 -16.65 23.22
C LEU A 4 -84.38 -16.62 24.50
N GLN A 5 -84.62 -17.53 25.45
CA GLN A 5 -83.79 -17.65 26.67
C GLN A 5 -82.34 -18.06 26.39
N GLY A 6 -82.10 -18.90 25.37
CA GLY A 6 -80.73 -19.27 24.98
C GLY A 6 -79.93 -18.15 24.29
N PHE A 7 -80.62 -17.21 23.62
CA PHE A 7 -80.00 -16.04 22.99
C PHE A 7 -79.69 -14.95 24.03
N LEU A 8 -80.56 -14.81 25.05
CA LEU A 8 -80.37 -13.87 26.18
C LEU A 8 -79.21 -14.26 27.11
N ILE A 9 -79.02 -15.55 27.40
CA ILE A 9 -77.89 -16.05 28.21
C ILE A 9 -76.54 -15.85 27.48
N CYS A 10 -76.55 -15.85 26.14
CA CYS A 10 -75.35 -15.61 25.34
C CYS A 10 -74.99 -14.11 25.25
N LEU A 11 -75.97 -13.20 25.30
CA LEU A 11 -75.74 -11.74 25.33
C LEU A 11 -75.12 -11.26 26.66
N MET A 12 -75.46 -11.90 27.78
CA MET A 12 -74.89 -11.57 29.09
C MET A 12 -73.41 -11.96 29.28
N ALA A 13 -72.82 -12.73 28.34
CA ALA A 13 -71.46 -13.25 28.42
C ALA A 13 -70.51 -12.70 27.34
N LEU A 14 -70.95 -11.72 26.53
CA LEU A 14 -70.11 -11.09 25.52
C LEU A 14 -69.18 -10.05 26.16
N SER A 15 -67.88 -10.31 26.10
CA SER A 15 -66.83 -9.31 26.21
C SER A 15 -66.55 -8.74 24.82
N ALA A 16 -66.72 -7.43 24.62
CA ALA A 16 -66.24 -6.76 23.41
C ALA A 16 -64.69 -6.82 23.38
N PRO A 17 -64.06 -7.01 22.20
CA PRO A 17 -62.61 -7.02 22.10
C PRO A 17 -62.03 -5.62 22.39
N ASN A 18 -61.09 -5.55 23.35
CA ASN A 18 -60.27 -4.37 23.59
C ASN A 18 -59.50 -4.00 22.31
N SER A 19 -59.92 -2.94 21.64
CA SER A 19 -59.00 -2.13 20.84
C SER A 19 -58.21 -1.25 21.81
N GLY A 20 -56.91 -1.50 21.95
CA GLY A 20 -56.03 -0.61 22.70
C GLY A 20 -56.05 0.78 22.08
N ALA A 21 -56.89 1.66 22.62
CA ALA A 21 -56.86 3.09 22.35
C ALA A 21 -55.80 3.70 23.25
N VAL A 22 -54.86 4.40 22.63
CA VAL A 22 -53.97 5.34 23.32
C VAL A 22 -54.85 6.47 23.83
N ASP A 23 -54.71 6.77 25.11
CA ASP A 23 -55.37 7.85 25.83
C ASP A 23 -55.07 9.20 25.14
N ILE A 24 -56.10 9.91 24.66
CA ILE A 24 -55.97 11.21 23.98
C ILE A 24 -56.59 12.32 24.84
N ASP A 25 -56.18 12.41 26.10
CA ASP A 25 -56.47 13.59 26.93
C ASP A 25 -55.47 14.71 26.59
N TYR A 26 -55.74 15.44 25.50
CA TYR A 26 -55.05 16.72 25.18
C TYR A 26 -56.02 17.90 25.05
N PHE A 27 -57.19 17.81 25.70
CA PHE A 27 -57.70 18.97 26.39
C PHE A 27 -57.26 18.82 27.84
N SER A 28 -56.30 19.64 28.25
CA SER A 28 -56.13 19.92 29.67
C SER A 28 -57.51 20.26 30.21
N LYS A 29 -58.05 19.41 31.09
CA LYS A 29 -59.05 19.82 32.06
C LYS A 29 -58.46 21.05 32.73
N ASP A 30 -58.95 22.22 32.36
CA ASP A 30 -58.61 23.44 33.09
C ASP A 30 -58.96 23.12 34.55
N GLU A 31 -57.95 23.05 35.42
CA GLU A 31 -58.05 22.67 36.84
C GLU A 31 -58.87 23.68 37.66
N SER A 32 -59.70 24.50 37.02
CA SER A 32 -60.51 25.53 37.65
C SER A 32 -62.03 25.30 37.57
N VAL A 33 -62.51 24.19 37.01
CA VAL A 33 -63.93 23.79 37.13
C VAL A 33 -64.06 22.41 37.77
N ASN A 34 -64.04 22.39 39.11
CA ASN A 34 -64.71 21.34 39.88
C ASN A 34 -66.22 21.46 39.63
N ASP A 35 -66.69 20.93 38.50
CA ASP A 35 -68.08 20.50 38.42
C ASP A 35 -68.13 19.00 38.74
N THR A 36 -68.05 18.71 40.03
CA THR A 36 -68.25 17.37 40.59
C THR A 36 -69.73 17.01 40.70
N SER A 37 -70.63 17.66 39.95
CA SER A 37 -72.02 17.22 39.84
C SER A 37 -72.19 16.37 38.59
N ILE A 38 -71.90 15.07 38.72
CA ILE A 38 -72.44 14.09 37.76
C ILE A 38 -73.96 14.27 37.77
N VAL A 39 -74.51 14.71 36.64
CA VAL A 39 -75.94 14.93 36.46
C VAL A 39 -76.53 13.63 35.99
N PHE A 40 -77.38 13.03 36.82
CA PHE A 40 -78.08 11.80 36.46
C PHE A 40 -79.39 12.16 35.78
N SER A 41 -79.46 12.00 34.45
CA SER A 41 -80.54 12.49 33.59
C SER A 41 -81.79 11.61 33.67
N GLY A 42 -81.63 10.32 33.99
CA GLY A 42 -82.69 9.32 33.92
C GLY A 42 -83.09 8.97 32.49
N ASP A 43 -82.31 9.41 31.49
CA ASP A 43 -82.54 9.11 30.09
C ASP A 43 -81.85 7.77 29.70
N TRP A 44 -81.94 7.39 28.42
CA TRP A 44 -81.43 6.10 27.96
C TRP A 44 -79.93 6.10 27.64
N ASP A 45 -79.21 7.21 27.76
CA ASP A 45 -77.75 7.29 27.62
C ASP A 45 -77.12 7.12 29.01
N ILE A 46 -77.03 5.86 29.41
CA ILE A 46 -76.68 5.44 30.76
C ILE A 46 -75.19 5.68 31.02
N ASP A 47 -74.34 5.51 30.01
CA ASP A 47 -72.91 5.77 30.13
C ASP A 47 -72.49 7.22 29.82
N ASP A 48 -73.46 8.05 29.45
CA ASP A 48 -73.32 9.46 29.13
C ASP A 48 -72.21 9.67 28.08
N ASP A 49 -72.28 8.94 26.97
CA ASP A 49 -71.37 9.09 25.82
C ASP A 49 -71.94 9.98 24.71
N GLY A 50 -73.15 10.50 24.95
CA GLY A 50 -73.96 11.30 24.05
C GLY A 50 -74.93 10.47 23.19
N ARG A 51 -75.03 9.15 23.40
CA ARG A 51 -75.90 8.27 22.62
C ARG A 51 -76.39 7.07 23.42
N ALA A 52 -77.71 6.91 23.43
CA ALA A 52 -78.34 5.66 23.84
C ALA A 52 -78.17 4.58 22.77
N ASP A 53 -77.40 3.53 23.07
CA ASP A 53 -77.20 2.39 22.18
C ASP A 53 -77.48 1.02 22.81
N ALA A 54 -77.79 0.04 21.95
CA ALA A 54 -78.26 -1.26 22.41
C ALA A 54 -77.16 -2.09 23.08
N LEU A 55 -75.90 -1.90 22.70
CA LEU A 55 -74.79 -2.74 23.13
C LEU A 55 -74.08 -2.17 24.34
N THR A 56 -74.15 -0.87 24.60
CA THR A 56 -73.74 -0.21 25.84
C THR A 56 -74.96 -0.10 26.78
N ASP A 57 -75.83 0.88 26.57
CA ASP A 57 -76.89 1.29 27.50
C ASP A 57 -77.99 0.26 27.66
N GLY A 58 -78.51 -0.26 26.55
CA GLY A 58 -79.55 -1.29 26.57
C GLY A 58 -79.09 -2.57 27.28
N LEU A 59 -77.82 -2.93 27.14
CA LEU A 59 -77.24 -4.09 27.79
C LEU A 59 -76.89 -3.81 29.27
N MET A 60 -76.45 -2.59 29.61
CA MET A 60 -76.27 -2.15 31.00
C MET A 60 -77.60 -2.17 31.77
N PHE A 61 -78.67 -1.64 31.17
CA PHE A 61 -80.03 -1.69 31.72
C PHE A 61 -80.48 -3.14 31.95
N LEU A 62 -80.32 -4.01 30.95
CA LEU A 62 -80.71 -5.41 31.05
C LEU A 62 -79.90 -6.16 32.13
N ARG A 63 -78.58 -5.95 32.20
CA ARG A 63 -77.71 -6.56 33.22
C ARG A 63 -78.12 -6.12 34.62
N TYR A 64 -78.41 -4.84 34.80
CA TYR A 64 -78.85 -4.29 36.09
C TYR A 64 -80.22 -4.81 36.52
N ALA A 65 -81.16 -4.97 35.57
CA ALA A 65 -82.46 -5.60 35.77
C ALA A 65 -82.35 -7.06 36.24
N PHE A 66 -81.35 -7.80 35.73
CA PHE A 66 -81.02 -9.16 36.20
C PHE A 66 -80.25 -9.20 37.53
N GLY A 67 -79.97 -8.04 38.14
CA GLY A 67 -79.32 -7.94 39.44
C GLY A 67 -77.79 -7.87 39.41
N LEU A 68 -77.17 -7.71 38.23
CA LEU A 68 -75.71 -7.53 38.14
C LEU A 68 -75.34 -6.12 38.64
N ARG A 69 -74.20 -6.03 39.34
CA ARG A 69 -73.64 -4.84 39.98
C ARG A 69 -72.11 -4.90 39.90
N GLY A 70 -71.41 -3.78 40.09
CA GLY A 70 -69.96 -3.68 40.04
C GLY A 70 -69.39 -3.97 38.64
N ASP A 71 -68.17 -4.48 38.56
CA ASP A 71 -67.51 -4.78 37.28
C ASP A 71 -68.36 -5.65 36.32
N PRO A 72 -69.08 -6.70 36.75
CA PRO A 72 -69.98 -7.46 35.88
C PRO A 72 -71.05 -6.64 35.15
N LEU A 73 -71.45 -5.49 35.71
CA LEU A 73 -72.41 -4.58 35.07
C LEU A 73 -71.80 -3.92 33.84
N ILE A 74 -70.61 -3.33 33.99
CA ILE A 74 -70.00 -2.44 32.99
C ILE A 74 -68.95 -3.12 32.08
N ASN A 75 -68.50 -4.33 32.42
CA ASN A 75 -67.39 -4.97 31.73
C ASN A 75 -67.66 -5.12 30.22
N GLY A 76 -66.77 -4.52 29.43
CA GLY A 76 -66.79 -4.51 27.97
C GLY A 76 -67.86 -3.61 27.34
N LEU A 77 -68.54 -2.78 28.13
CA LEU A 77 -69.65 -1.93 27.68
C LEU A 77 -69.37 -0.42 27.76
N ILE A 78 -68.29 0.00 28.42
CA ILE A 78 -67.92 1.42 28.51
C ILE A 78 -67.28 1.88 27.20
N SER A 79 -67.88 2.89 26.58
CA SER A 79 -67.39 3.60 25.40
C SER A 79 -66.18 4.49 25.74
N SER A 80 -65.33 4.81 24.75
CA SER A 80 -64.19 5.71 24.97
C SER A 80 -64.61 7.17 25.17
N ARG A 81 -65.91 7.47 25.07
CA ARG A 81 -66.49 8.81 25.24
C ARG A 81 -67.47 8.88 26.40
N SER A 82 -67.62 7.80 27.17
CA SER A 82 -68.49 7.75 28.34
C SER A 82 -67.95 8.66 29.44
N ASP A 83 -68.78 9.57 29.94
CA ASP A 83 -68.45 10.33 31.13
C ASP A 83 -68.72 9.50 32.41
N HIS A 84 -69.62 8.52 32.34
CA HIS A 84 -69.84 7.55 33.41
C HIS A 84 -68.96 6.30 33.24
N MET A 85 -67.69 6.40 33.62
CA MET A 85 -66.75 5.28 33.43
C MET A 85 -66.74 4.26 34.58
N ALA A 86 -67.23 4.64 35.77
CA ALA A 86 -67.20 3.79 36.96
C ALA A 86 -68.54 3.08 37.18
N ALA A 87 -68.49 1.81 37.61
CA ALA A 87 -69.69 1.02 37.91
C ALA A 87 -70.61 1.72 38.93
N THR A 88 -70.03 2.48 39.87
CA THR A 88 -70.79 3.23 40.89
C THR A 88 -71.58 4.42 40.34
N ASP A 89 -71.18 4.99 39.22
CA ASP A 89 -71.88 6.09 38.56
C ASP A 89 -72.94 5.53 37.61
N ILE A 90 -72.59 4.50 36.83
CA ILE A 90 -73.54 3.71 36.03
C ILE A 90 -74.69 3.14 36.89
N GLU A 91 -74.40 2.57 38.05
CA GLU A 91 -75.44 2.08 38.96
C GLU A 91 -76.35 3.18 39.48
N ARG A 92 -75.83 4.40 39.65
CA ARG A 92 -76.61 5.54 40.15
C ARG A 92 -77.49 6.12 39.04
N GLU A 93 -76.99 6.16 37.81
CA GLU A 93 -77.79 6.49 36.63
C GLU A 93 -78.90 5.47 36.45
N LEU A 94 -78.56 4.17 36.39
CA LEU A 94 -79.53 3.09 36.25
C LEU A 94 -80.57 3.06 37.38
N LYS A 95 -80.19 3.41 38.61
CA LYS A 95 -81.15 3.58 39.70
C LYS A 95 -82.15 4.71 39.39
N THR A 96 -81.67 5.83 38.87
CA THR A 96 -82.49 6.98 38.47
C THR A 96 -83.40 6.59 37.30
N VAL A 97 -82.86 5.92 36.27
CA VAL A 97 -83.63 5.36 35.14
C VAL A 97 -84.72 4.41 35.65
N PHE A 98 -84.42 3.47 36.54
CA PHE A 98 -85.42 2.55 37.11
C PHE A 98 -86.55 3.25 37.89
N GLU A 99 -86.28 4.41 38.49
CA GLU A 99 -87.26 5.18 39.25
C GLU A 99 -88.10 6.12 38.36
N THR A 100 -87.63 6.46 37.16
CA THR A 100 -88.21 7.53 36.33
C THR A 100 -88.76 7.04 34.99
N SER A 101 -87.95 6.31 34.24
CA SER A 101 -88.20 5.95 32.84
C SER A 101 -88.31 4.44 32.61
N GLY A 102 -87.76 3.61 33.51
CA GLY A 102 -87.55 2.17 33.35
C GLY A 102 -88.80 1.29 33.20
N ASP A 103 -89.97 1.70 33.70
CA ASP A 103 -91.23 0.96 33.54
C ASP A 103 -91.87 1.29 32.18
N ILE A 104 -91.41 0.59 31.15
CA ILE A 104 -91.67 0.84 29.74
C ILE A 104 -93.03 0.32 29.30
N ASP A 105 -93.55 -0.78 29.86
CA ASP A 105 -94.91 -1.28 29.53
C ASP A 105 -96.01 -0.85 30.52
N GLY A 106 -95.62 -0.27 31.66
CA GLY A 106 -96.50 0.49 32.53
C GLY A 106 -97.32 -0.42 33.43
N ASP A 107 -96.78 -1.58 33.80
CA ASP A 107 -97.39 -2.55 34.70
C ASP A 107 -97.06 -2.25 36.19
N GLY A 108 -96.18 -1.29 36.45
CA GLY A 108 -95.73 -0.86 37.77
C GLY A 108 -94.45 -1.54 38.25
N ASN A 109 -93.82 -2.41 37.45
CA ASN A 109 -92.53 -3.04 37.73
C ASN A 109 -91.52 -2.69 36.63
N VAL A 110 -90.22 -2.82 36.94
CA VAL A 110 -89.14 -2.69 35.95
C VAL A 110 -88.45 -4.03 35.83
N ASP A 111 -88.78 -4.79 34.79
CA ASP A 111 -88.38 -6.18 34.63
C ASP A 111 -87.49 -6.40 33.40
N ALA A 112 -86.50 -7.29 33.54
CA ALA A 112 -85.52 -7.54 32.49
C ALA A 112 -86.12 -8.16 31.20
N LEU A 113 -87.17 -8.98 31.35
CA LEU A 113 -87.76 -9.74 30.24
C LEU A 113 -88.90 -9.01 29.52
N THR A 114 -89.40 -7.93 30.11
CA THR A 114 -90.47 -7.10 29.56
C THR A 114 -89.86 -5.74 29.20
N ASP A 115 -89.52 -4.91 30.18
CA ASP A 115 -88.98 -3.56 29.96
C ASP A 115 -87.57 -3.58 29.37
N GLY A 116 -86.67 -4.35 29.96
CA GLY A 116 -85.27 -4.42 29.48
C GLY A 116 -85.17 -4.95 28.05
N LEU A 117 -86.04 -5.91 27.69
CA LEU A 117 -86.09 -6.44 26.34
C LEU A 117 -86.81 -5.48 25.37
N LEU A 118 -87.78 -4.69 25.83
CA LEU A 118 -88.41 -3.64 25.04
C LEU A 118 -87.42 -2.51 24.73
N LEU A 119 -86.65 -2.02 25.72
CA LEU A 119 -85.60 -1.03 25.50
C LEU A 119 -84.53 -1.55 24.54
N LEU A 120 -83.99 -2.74 24.81
CA LEU A 120 -82.95 -3.34 23.98
C LEU A 120 -83.42 -3.53 22.53
N ARG A 121 -84.67 -4.00 22.32
CA ARG A 121 -85.24 -4.13 20.97
C ARG A 121 -85.40 -2.78 20.29
N SER A 122 -85.87 -1.76 21.02
CA SER A 122 -86.04 -0.40 20.50
C SER A 122 -84.69 0.19 20.06
N LEU A 123 -83.64 0.05 20.87
CA LEU A 123 -82.30 0.54 20.55
C LEU A 123 -81.64 -0.23 19.40
N PHE A 124 -82.05 -1.48 19.13
CA PHE A 124 -81.71 -2.19 17.90
C PHE A 124 -82.55 -1.76 16.67
N GLY A 125 -83.45 -0.79 16.82
CA GLY A 125 -84.31 -0.26 15.76
C GLY A 125 -85.51 -1.14 15.43
N LEU A 126 -85.91 -2.06 16.32
CA LEU A 126 -87.11 -2.88 16.11
C LEU A 126 -88.37 -2.08 16.48
N SER A 127 -89.32 -2.04 15.55
CA SER A 127 -90.60 -1.33 15.70
C SER A 127 -91.81 -2.22 15.42
N GLY A 128 -93.01 -1.71 15.70
CA GLY A 128 -94.27 -2.41 15.41
C GLY A 128 -94.37 -3.76 16.13
N ASN A 129 -94.89 -4.78 15.45
CA ASN A 129 -95.05 -6.12 16.06
C ASN A 129 -93.73 -6.74 16.54
N SER A 130 -92.60 -6.39 15.91
CA SER A 130 -91.28 -6.92 16.30
C SER A 130 -90.82 -6.38 17.65
N LEU A 131 -91.27 -5.18 18.04
CA LEU A 131 -91.03 -4.61 19.36
C LEU A 131 -91.81 -5.39 20.42
N THR A 132 -93.12 -5.58 20.23
CA THR A 132 -94.05 -6.02 21.28
C THR A 132 -94.27 -7.53 21.40
N THR A 133 -94.01 -8.32 20.35
CA THR A 133 -94.36 -9.75 20.35
C THR A 133 -93.65 -10.52 21.46
N GLY A 134 -94.46 -11.05 22.39
CA GLY A 134 -94.04 -11.97 23.44
C GLY A 134 -93.27 -11.35 24.62
N VAL A 135 -93.32 -10.03 24.77
CA VAL A 135 -92.55 -9.28 25.79
C VAL A 135 -93.37 -8.26 26.57
N ILE A 136 -94.68 -8.18 26.36
CA ILE A 136 -95.58 -7.31 27.15
C ILE A 136 -96.01 -8.05 28.43
N ALA A 137 -95.86 -7.41 29.58
CA ALA A 137 -96.25 -7.96 30.88
C ALA A 137 -97.76 -8.13 31.04
N THR A 138 -98.14 -8.98 31.99
CA THR A 138 -99.55 -9.15 32.35
C THR A 138 -99.98 -8.01 33.28
N GLY A 139 -100.81 -7.10 32.78
CA GLY A 139 -101.22 -5.90 33.53
C GLY A 139 -100.67 -4.59 32.98
N ALA A 140 -99.82 -4.67 31.95
CA ALA A 140 -99.27 -3.54 31.23
C ALA A 140 -100.37 -2.58 30.74
N THR A 141 -100.11 -1.28 30.91
CA THR A 141 -101.00 -0.21 30.45
C THR A 141 -100.61 0.30 29.06
N ARG A 142 -99.35 0.09 28.64
CA ARG A 142 -98.83 0.36 27.28
C ARG A 142 -98.59 -0.98 26.60
N THR A 143 -99.50 -1.38 25.71
CA THR A 143 -99.52 -2.74 25.12
C THR A 143 -99.32 -2.79 23.62
N ASP A 144 -99.37 -1.63 22.94
CA ASP A 144 -99.16 -1.50 21.52
C ASP A 144 -97.84 -0.79 21.21
N ALA A 145 -97.27 -1.07 20.03
CA ALA A 145 -95.95 -0.56 19.66
C ALA A 145 -95.91 0.98 19.64
N SER A 146 -96.99 1.65 19.25
CA SER A 146 -97.01 3.11 19.12
C SER A 146 -96.92 3.79 20.49
N SER A 147 -97.63 3.30 21.50
CA SER A 147 -97.55 3.85 22.86
C SER A 147 -96.19 3.59 23.53
N LEU A 148 -95.55 2.45 23.22
CA LEU A 148 -94.23 2.08 23.71
C LEU A 148 -93.09 2.87 23.05
N GLU A 149 -93.12 2.98 21.72
CA GLU A 149 -92.15 3.79 20.95
C GLU A 149 -92.20 5.26 21.38
N SER A 150 -93.42 5.80 21.58
CA SER A 150 -93.58 7.18 22.07
C SER A 150 -93.02 7.37 23.48
N TYR A 151 -93.16 6.37 24.36
CA TYR A 151 -92.67 6.46 25.73
C TYR A 151 -91.15 6.35 25.80
N ILE A 152 -90.57 5.34 25.13
CA ILE A 152 -89.11 5.18 25.04
C ILE A 152 -88.50 6.43 24.40
N GLY A 153 -89.10 6.95 23.32
CA GLY A 153 -88.61 8.15 22.65
C GLY A 153 -88.61 9.43 23.50
N THR A 154 -89.42 9.48 24.58
CA THR A 154 -89.43 10.64 25.50
C THR A 154 -88.14 10.75 26.33
N TRP A 155 -87.42 9.64 26.47
CA TRP A 155 -86.23 9.51 27.29
C TRP A 155 -84.98 9.17 26.46
N MET A 156 -85.04 9.30 25.14
CA MET A 156 -83.81 9.27 24.33
C MET A 156 -83.03 10.57 24.55
N PRO A 157 -81.69 10.56 24.42
CA PRO A 157 -80.87 11.75 24.58
C PRO A 157 -81.35 12.85 23.67
N ALA A 158 -81.52 14.05 24.23
CA ALA A 158 -82.03 15.20 23.49
C ALA A 158 -80.96 15.87 22.62
N ALA A 159 -79.66 15.57 22.81
CA ALA A 159 -78.59 16.13 22.01
C ALA A 159 -78.16 15.18 20.88
N PRO A 160 -77.69 15.71 19.73
CA PRO A 160 -77.17 14.87 18.66
C PRO A 160 -75.86 14.15 19.05
N TYR A 161 -75.58 13.02 18.39
CA TYR A 161 -74.31 12.29 18.52
C TYR A 161 -73.45 12.42 17.26
N ILE A 162 -72.20 12.87 17.41
CA ILE A 162 -71.25 13.02 16.30
C ILE A 162 -70.42 11.74 16.12
N THR A 163 -70.34 11.28 14.87
CA THR A 163 -69.46 10.18 14.42
C THR A 163 -68.46 10.73 13.41
N LEU A 164 -67.16 10.61 13.68
CA LEU A 164 -66.11 10.98 12.72
C LEU A 164 -66.10 10.02 11.54
N ASN A 165 -65.98 10.55 10.32
CA ASN A 165 -65.67 9.74 9.16
C ASN A 165 -64.14 9.51 9.13
N GLY A 166 -63.66 8.30 9.40
CA GLY A 166 -62.22 8.01 9.48
C GLY A 166 -61.59 8.28 10.85
N SER A 167 -60.26 8.20 10.95
CA SER A 167 -59.53 8.21 12.23
C SER A 167 -59.62 9.54 12.99
N ALA A 168 -59.54 9.47 14.32
CA ALA A 168 -59.44 10.63 15.21
C ALA A 168 -57.99 11.16 15.34
N VAL A 169 -56.99 10.31 15.11
CA VAL A 169 -55.57 10.68 15.04
C VAL A 169 -55.02 10.27 13.67
N LEU A 170 -54.33 11.20 13.02
CA LEU A 170 -53.80 11.00 11.68
C LEU A 170 -52.43 11.68 11.54
N ASP A 171 -51.47 10.95 10.99
CA ASP A 171 -50.22 11.54 10.51
C ASP A 171 -50.39 11.95 9.04
N HIS A 172 -49.95 13.16 8.69
CA HIS A 172 -50.06 13.74 7.36
C HIS A 172 -48.71 14.23 6.84
N GLU A 173 -48.43 13.93 5.58
CA GLU A 173 -47.17 14.31 4.94
C GLU A 173 -47.16 15.80 4.56
N GLN A 174 -46.16 16.53 5.03
CA GLN A 174 -46.02 17.96 4.76
C GLN A 174 -45.98 18.26 3.25
N ALA A 175 -46.48 19.44 2.87
CA ALA A 175 -46.60 19.94 1.51
C ALA A 175 -47.47 19.08 0.58
N THR A 176 -48.22 18.10 1.09
CA THR A 176 -49.27 17.40 0.34
C THR A 176 -50.65 17.90 0.72
N THR A 177 -51.61 17.86 -0.20
CA THR A 177 -52.97 18.36 0.06
C THR A 177 -53.66 17.55 1.15
N TYR A 178 -54.04 18.21 2.24
CA TYR A 178 -54.90 17.63 3.26
C TYR A 178 -56.38 17.86 2.93
N ALA A 179 -57.18 16.80 2.97
CA ALA A 179 -58.63 16.86 2.84
C ALA A 179 -59.27 16.15 4.02
N ASP A 180 -60.05 16.91 4.80
CA ASP A 180 -60.74 16.37 5.95
C ASP A 180 -61.87 15.43 5.52
N ALA A 181 -61.95 14.25 6.15
CA ALA A 181 -63.00 13.27 5.86
C ALA A 181 -64.37 13.66 6.44
N GLY A 182 -64.42 14.70 7.29
CA GLY A 182 -65.62 15.20 7.91
C GLY A 182 -66.13 14.31 9.05
N ALA A 183 -67.36 14.61 9.46
CA ALA A 183 -68.12 13.86 10.46
C ALA A 183 -69.60 13.93 10.12
N THR A 184 -70.40 13.00 10.67
CA THR A 184 -71.86 13.00 10.59
C THR A 184 -72.46 13.10 11.98
N ALA A 185 -73.62 13.75 12.12
CA ALA A 185 -74.37 13.77 13.37
C ALA A 185 -75.79 13.21 13.18
N LEU A 186 -76.24 12.46 14.18
CA LEU A 186 -77.60 11.93 14.27
C LEU A 186 -78.23 12.37 15.58
N ASP A 187 -79.45 12.89 15.50
CA ASP A 187 -80.34 13.17 16.61
C ASP A 187 -81.54 12.20 16.55
N PHE A 188 -82.12 11.90 17.70
CA PHE A 188 -83.25 10.97 17.77
C PHE A 188 -84.55 11.55 17.17
N ILE A 189 -84.80 12.86 17.35
CA ILE A 189 -86.03 13.55 16.89
C ILE A 189 -85.84 14.10 15.48
N ASP A 190 -84.72 14.78 15.23
CA ASP A 190 -84.41 15.48 13.98
C ASP A 190 -83.78 14.58 12.91
N GLY A 191 -83.33 13.38 13.28
CA GLY A 191 -82.60 12.49 12.36
C GLY A 191 -81.22 13.05 12.04
N SER A 192 -80.91 13.34 10.78
CA SER A 192 -79.57 13.83 10.42
C SER A 192 -79.42 15.32 10.72
N VAL A 193 -78.45 15.66 11.57
CA VAL A 193 -78.13 17.04 11.97
C VAL A 193 -76.86 17.51 11.25
N THR A 194 -76.82 18.80 10.92
CA THR A 194 -75.64 19.40 10.26
C THR A 194 -74.48 19.50 11.23
N VAL A 195 -73.31 19.02 10.82
CA VAL A 195 -72.06 19.18 11.58
C VAL A 195 -71.35 20.46 11.16
N LEU A 196 -70.98 21.28 12.13
CA LEU A 196 -70.10 22.43 11.97
C LEU A 196 -68.69 22.02 12.40
N MET A 197 -67.71 22.27 11.53
CA MET A 197 -66.29 22.04 11.81
C MET A 197 -65.60 23.38 12.05
N SER A 198 -64.72 23.41 13.05
CA SER A 198 -63.84 24.52 13.38
C SER A 198 -62.39 24.05 13.44
N GLY A 199 -61.45 24.96 13.12
CA GLY A 199 -60.05 24.63 12.91
C GLY A 199 -59.70 24.52 11.43
N SER A 200 -58.40 24.44 11.14
CA SER A 200 -57.86 24.24 9.79
C SER A 200 -56.49 23.60 9.89
N VAL A 201 -56.18 22.69 8.97
CA VAL A 201 -54.84 22.10 8.86
C VAL A 201 -54.08 22.86 7.78
N ASP A 202 -52.96 23.48 8.15
CA ASP A 202 -52.01 24.00 7.17
C ASP A 202 -50.98 22.92 6.87
N SER A 203 -51.22 22.14 5.82
CA SER A 203 -50.31 21.07 5.42
C SER A 203 -48.93 21.57 4.96
N GLY A 204 -48.74 22.89 4.78
CA GLY A 204 -47.44 23.47 4.44
C GLY A 204 -46.49 23.63 5.63
N ILE A 205 -46.98 23.50 6.86
CA ILE A 205 -46.21 23.73 8.08
C ILE A 205 -46.26 22.45 8.93
N ALA A 206 -45.09 21.98 9.38
CA ALA A 206 -45.02 20.86 10.31
C ALA A 206 -45.50 21.30 11.70
N ASP A 207 -46.64 20.77 12.14
CA ASP A 207 -47.26 21.04 13.44
C ASP A 207 -48.37 20.01 13.73
N VAL A 208 -48.91 20.05 14.95
CA VAL A 208 -50.11 19.29 15.34
C VAL A 208 -51.34 20.21 15.24
N TYR A 209 -52.27 19.85 14.37
CA TYR A 209 -53.52 20.58 14.14
C TYR A 209 -54.70 19.86 14.77
N ILE A 210 -55.60 20.60 15.39
CA ILE A 210 -56.83 20.06 15.99
C ILE A 210 -58.04 20.62 15.24
N LEU A 211 -58.86 19.73 14.68
CA LEU A 211 -60.18 20.04 14.12
C LEU A 211 -61.26 19.65 15.13
N THR A 212 -62.21 20.53 15.39
CA THR A 212 -63.31 20.28 16.34
C THR A 212 -64.64 20.31 15.62
N TYR A 213 -65.44 19.26 15.83
CA TYR A 213 -66.76 19.08 15.25
C TYR A 213 -67.84 19.32 16.31
N LEU A 214 -68.83 20.12 15.95
CA LEU A 214 -69.98 20.48 16.75
C LEU A 214 -71.27 20.20 15.97
N ALA A 215 -72.33 19.83 16.67
CA ALA A 215 -73.67 19.69 16.11
C ALA A 215 -74.68 20.21 17.13
N THR A 216 -75.65 20.97 16.67
CA THR A 216 -76.75 21.50 17.48
C THR A 216 -78.05 21.18 16.74
N ASP A 217 -79.01 20.60 17.44
CA ASP A 217 -80.33 20.25 16.91
C ASP A 217 -81.23 21.49 16.71
N SER A 218 -82.50 21.28 16.32
CA SER A 218 -83.43 22.38 16.06
C SER A 218 -83.94 23.06 17.35
N GLU A 219 -83.86 22.37 18.48
CA GLU A 219 -84.26 22.76 19.83
C GLU A 219 -83.15 23.51 20.59
N GLY A 220 -81.91 23.47 20.10
CA GLY A 220 -80.74 24.13 20.68
C GLY A 220 -79.86 23.24 21.56
N ASN A 221 -80.13 21.94 21.64
CA ASN A 221 -79.28 20.97 22.34
C ASN A 221 -78.01 20.70 21.54
N THR A 222 -76.86 20.67 22.20
CA THR A 222 -75.55 20.58 21.54
C THR A 222 -74.86 19.26 21.87
N ALA A 223 -74.36 18.58 20.84
CA ALA A 223 -73.56 17.37 20.96
C ALA A 223 -72.28 17.61 21.77
N LYS A 224 -71.77 16.56 22.43
CA LYS A 224 -70.40 16.56 22.97
C LYS A 224 -69.41 16.79 21.81
N PRO A 225 -68.52 17.80 21.89
CA PRO A 225 -67.58 18.09 20.80
C PRO A 225 -66.66 16.90 20.51
N VAL A 226 -66.40 16.62 19.24
CA VAL A 226 -65.45 15.58 18.85
C VAL A 226 -64.26 16.24 18.17
N ALA A 227 -63.04 15.81 18.50
CA ALA A 227 -61.81 16.36 17.93
C ALA A 227 -61.10 15.35 16.99
N ARG A 228 -60.45 15.87 15.95
CA ARG A 228 -59.48 15.15 15.12
C ARG A 228 -58.13 15.83 15.22
N MET A 229 -57.11 15.07 15.59
CA MET A 229 -55.72 15.50 15.66
C MET A 229 -54.97 15.07 14.38
N VAL A 230 -54.35 16.04 13.71
CA VAL A 230 -53.58 15.84 12.49
C VAL A 230 -52.14 16.30 12.73
N THR A 231 -51.21 15.36 12.76
CA THR A 231 -49.78 15.64 12.89
C THR A 231 -49.19 15.81 11.49
N VAL A 232 -48.84 17.03 11.11
CA VAL A 232 -48.13 17.29 9.85
C VAL A 232 -46.63 17.22 10.10
N ALA A 233 -45.94 16.35 9.37
CA ALA A 233 -44.48 16.25 9.40
C ALA A 233 -43.95 15.92 8.01
N ASP A 234 -42.73 16.37 7.73
CA ASP A 234 -41.98 15.98 6.55
C ASP A 234 -41.24 14.66 6.81
N THR A 235 -41.65 13.61 6.10
CA THR A 235 -41.05 12.27 6.22
C THR A 235 -40.33 11.83 4.95
N ARG A 236 -40.25 12.72 3.94
CA ARG A 236 -39.71 12.37 2.62
C ARG A 236 -38.25 12.79 2.53
N ALA A 237 -37.39 11.81 2.29
CA ALA A 237 -35.98 12.06 2.06
C ALA A 237 -35.72 12.83 0.74
N PRO A 238 -34.65 13.64 0.70
CA PRO A 238 -34.21 14.28 -0.53
C PRO A 238 -33.79 13.25 -1.58
N VAL A 239 -33.79 13.68 -2.85
CA VAL A 239 -33.29 12.89 -3.98
C VAL A 239 -31.98 13.47 -4.49
N ILE A 240 -30.91 12.68 -4.47
CA ILE A 240 -29.59 13.07 -4.98
C ILE A 240 -29.51 12.74 -6.48
N THR A 241 -29.13 13.74 -7.29
CA THR A 241 -28.60 13.52 -8.64
C THR A 241 -27.08 13.54 -8.56
N GLY A 242 -26.47 12.35 -8.61
CA GLY A 242 -25.02 12.17 -8.52
C GLY A 242 -24.29 12.48 -9.84
N PRO A 243 -22.97 12.68 -9.78
CA PRO A 243 -22.16 12.89 -10.97
C PRO A 243 -21.96 11.60 -11.76
N THR A 244 -21.49 11.72 -13.01
CA THR A 244 -21.00 10.58 -13.79
C THR A 244 -19.54 10.27 -13.45
N ASP A 245 -19.14 9.02 -13.63
CA ASP A 245 -17.75 8.60 -13.48
C ASP A 245 -16.81 9.43 -14.37
N ILE A 246 -15.59 9.69 -13.87
CA ILE A 246 -14.56 10.44 -14.59
C ILE A 246 -13.23 9.68 -14.63
N VAL A 247 -12.41 10.01 -15.64
CA VAL A 247 -11.02 9.55 -15.77
C VAL A 247 -10.11 10.77 -15.71
N VAL A 248 -9.05 10.71 -14.91
CA VAL A 248 -8.08 11.80 -14.73
C VAL A 248 -6.67 11.21 -14.77
N THR A 249 -5.76 11.85 -15.50
CA THR A 249 -4.35 11.47 -15.48
C THR A 249 -3.71 11.87 -14.15
N ALA A 250 -2.90 10.98 -13.59
CA ALA A 250 -2.14 11.26 -12.38
C ALA A 250 -1.18 12.46 -12.57
N ILE A 251 -0.80 13.10 -11.46
CA ILE A 251 0.26 14.11 -11.43
C ILE A 251 1.62 13.44 -11.16
N ASN A 252 1.63 12.40 -10.34
CA ASN A 252 2.78 11.56 -10.00
C ASN A 252 2.28 10.20 -9.46
N GLY A 253 3.15 9.40 -8.84
CA GLY A 253 2.77 8.09 -8.28
C GLY A 253 1.78 8.15 -7.10
N ASP A 254 1.57 9.30 -6.47
CA ASP A 254 0.52 9.46 -5.43
C ASP A 254 -0.88 9.59 -6.04
N GLY A 255 -0.98 9.87 -7.34
CA GLY A 255 -2.24 10.05 -8.06
C GLY A 255 -2.57 11.52 -8.34
N ALA A 256 -3.80 11.95 -8.01
CA ALA A 256 -4.28 13.30 -8.28
C ALA A 256 -4.95 13.93 -7.05
N PRO A 257 -4.64 15.19 -6.68
CA PRO A 257 -5.27 15.85 -5.55
C PRO A 257 -6.74 16.17 -5.85
N ALA A 258 -7.59 16.20 -4.83
CA ALA A 258 -9.00 16.60 -4.95
C ALA A 258 -9.18 18.03 -5.48
N THR A 259 -8.13 18.84 -5.41
CA THR A 259 -8.08 20.21 -5.96
C THR A 259 -7.83 20.27 -7.47
N ALA A 260 -7.55 19.13 -8.13
CA ALA A 260 -7.44 19.08 -9.59
C ALA A 260 -8.76 19.54 -10.23
N THR A 261 -8.68 20.40 -11.25
CA THR A 261 -9.86 21.09 -11.82
C THR A 261 -10.99 20.14 -12.25
N SER A 262 -10.64 18.99 -12.85
CA SER A 262 -11.61 17.95 -13.24
C SER A 262 -12.30 17.31 -12.05
N ILE A 263 -11.56 17.02 -10.98
CA ILE A 263 -12.09 16.41 -9.75
C ILE A 263 -12.96 17.41 -8.99
N VAL A 264 -12.55 18.68 -8.88
CA VAL A 264 -13.38 19.75 -8.28
C VAL A 264 -14.71 19.89 -9.03
N ALA A 265 -14.68 19.88 -10.36
CA ALA A 265 -15.91 19.94 -11.15
C ALA A 265 -16.81 18.71 -10.93
N PHE A 266 -16.23 17.52 -10.84
CA PHE A 266 -16.94 16.28 -10.50
C PHE A 266 -17.62 16.35 -9.13
N LEU A 267 -16.88 16.71 -8.08
CA LEU A 267 -17.40 16.80 -6.71
C LEU A 267 -18.51 17.84 -6.58
N ASN A 268 -18.40 18.96 -7.28
CA ASN A 268 -19.38 20.06 -7.25
C ASN A 268 -20.60 19.85 -8.16
N SER A 269 -20.62 18.80 -9.00
CA SER A 269 -21.73 18.56 -9.92
C SER A 269 -22.88 17.74 -9.31
N ALA A 270 -22.68 17.16 -8.12
CA ALA A 270 -23.74 16.49 -7.39
C ALA A 270 -24.76 17.52 -6.84
N THR A 271 -26.04 17.23 -6.99
CA THR A 271 -27.13 18.09 -6.49
C THR A 271 -28.16 17.26 -5.72
N ALA A 272 -28.89 17.89 -4.81
CA ALA A 272 -30.03 17.28 -4.13
C ALA A 272 -31.25 18.18 -4.22
N GLN A 273 -32.42 17.56 -4.38
CA GLN A 273 -33.72 18.23 -4.36
C GLN A 273 -34.60 17.59 -3.30
N ASP A 274 -35.35 18.42 -2.60
CA ASP A 274 -36.39 17.96 -1.68
C ASP A 274 -37.72 18.66 -1.99
N SER A 275 -38.82 18.05 -1.56
CA SER A 275 -40.17 18.56 -1.83
C SER A 275 -40.65 19.64 -0.86
N VAL A 276 -40.01 19.77 0.31
CA VAL A 276 -40.29 20.77 1.35
C VAL A 276 -39.15 21.78 1.43
N ASP A 277 -37.89 21.31 1.36
CA ASP A 277 -36.70 22.14 1.47
C ASP A 277 -36.18 22.65 0.12
N ASN A 278 -36.19 23.97 -0.05
CA ASN A 278 -35.71 24.64 -1.26
C ASN A 278 -34.19 24.51 -1.51
N SER A 279 -33.42 24.08 -0.50
CA SER A 279 -31.96 23.95 -0.60
C SER A 279 -31.45 22.84 0.30
N VAL A 280 -30.93 21.77 -0.31
CA VAL A 280 -30.32 20.64 0.39
C VAL A 280 -28.83 20.57 0.03
N ILE A 281 -27.97 20.56 1.04
CA ILE A 281 -26.51 20.48 0.85
C ILE A 281 -26.12 19.02 0.60
N VAL A 282 -25.32 18.79 -0.44
CA VAL A 282 -24.71 17.49 -0.71
C VAL A 282 -23.32 17.43 -0.08
N TYR A 283 -23.05 16.34 0.62
CA TYR A 283 -21.73 15.99 1.17
C TYR A 283 -21.13 14.82 0.39
N ASN A 284 -19.81 14.70 0.41
CA ASN A 284 -19.10 13.56 -0.15
C ASN A 284 -17.94 13.11 0.76
N ASP A 285 -17.51 11.86 0.58
CA ASP A 285 -16.41 11.22 1.32
C ASP A 285 -15.08 11.19 0.51
N ALA A 286 -14.92 12.09 -0.46
CA ALA A 286 -13.73 12.10 -1.32
C ALA A 286 -12.44 12.28 -0.51
N PRO A 287 -11.36 11.53 -0.82
CA PRO A 287 -10.07 11.71 -0.18
C PRO A 287 -9.42 13.02 -0.64
N GLU A 288 -8.48 13.56 0.15
CA GLU A 288 -7.69 14.73 -0.25
C GLU A 288 -6.81 14.47 -1.48
N ILE A 289 -6.33 13.23 -1.63
CA ILE A 289 -5.59 12.73 -2.80
C ILE A 289 -6.26 11.44 -3.28
N PHE A 290 -6.61 11.40 -4.55
CA PHE A 290 -7.11 10.21 -5.23
C PHE A 290 -5.92 9.37 -5.69
N PRO A 291 -5.73 8.15 -5.15
CA PRO A 291 -4.64 7.26 -5.58
C PRO A 291 -4.85 6.76 -7.00
N LEU A 292 -3.78 6.24 -7.61
CA LEU A 292 -3.84 5.51 -8.88
C LEU A 292 -4.89 4.39 -8.84
N GLY A 293 -5.64 4.25 -9.92
CA GLY A 293 -6.75 3.31 -10.02
C GLY A 293 -8.11 3.94 -9.65
N SER A 294 -9.08 3.09 -9.36
CA SER A 294 -10.47 3.52 -9.18
C SER A 294 -10.78 3.84 -7.71
N THR A 295 -11.18 5.09 -7.45
CA THR A 295 -11.71 5.53 -6.16
C THR A 295 -13.22 5.68 -6.24
N LYS A 296 -13.95 5.07 -5.31
CA LYS A 296 -15.40 5.26 -5.17
C LYS A 296 -15.68 6.44 -4.25
N VAL A 297 -16.46 7.40 -4.71
CA VAL A 297 -16.96 8.53 -3.92
C VAL A 297 -18.45 8.35 -3.65
N THR A 298 -18.84 8.47 -2.38
CA THR A 298 -20.20 8.38 -1.88
C THR A 298 -20.74 9.77 -1.61
N PHE A 299 -21.88 10.10 -2.21
CA PHE A 299 -22.59 11.35 -2.01
C PHE A 299 -23.78 11.14 -1.08
N SER A 300 -23.97 12.06 -0.13
CA SER A 300 -25.03 11.99 0.87
C SER A 300 -25.70 13.36 1.05
N ALA A 301 -26.98 13.34 1.40
CA ALA A 301 -27.79 14.52 1.63
C ALA A 301 -28.78 14.23 2.77
N THR A 302 -29.00 15.22 3.62
CA THR A 302 -30.02 15.19 4.68
C THR A 302 -30.77 16.51 4.61
N ASP A 303 -32.09 16.45 4.65
CA ASP A 303 -32.96 17.62 4.70
C ASP A 303 -32.96 18.27 6.11
N LEU A 304 -33.74 19.33 6.31
CA LEU A 304 -33.85 20.02 7.60
C LEU A 304 -34.65 19.23 8.64
N SER A 305 -35.52 18.32 8.19
CA SER A 305 -36.35 17.43 9.01
C SER A 305 -35.57 16.21 9.51
N GLY A 306 -34.37 15.97 8.98
CA GLY A 306 -33.48 14.87 9.34
C GLY A 306 -33.65 13.61 8.47
N ASN A 307 -34.46 13.64 7.42
CA ASN A 307 -34.60 12.51 6.50
C ASN A 307 -33.37 12.43 5.58
N LYS A 308 -32.88 11.20 5.37
CA LYS A 308 -31.62 10.94 4.67
C LYS A 308 -31.90 10.33 3.31
N ALA A 309 -31.35 10.96 2.26
CA ALA A 309 -31.36 10.38 0.93
C ALA A 309 -30.63 9.02 0.91
N PRO A 310 -31.10 8.03 0.14
CA PRO A 310 -30.26 6.91 -0.24
C PRO A 310 -28.96 7.42 -0.90
N PRO A 311 -27.78 6.99 -0.44
CA PRO A 311 -26.53 7.50 -0.98
C PRO A 311 -26.36 7.09 -2.44
N VAL A 312 -25.78 7.96 -3.24
CA VAL A 312 -25.38 7.67 -4.63
C VAL A 312 -23.85 7.63 -4.71
N THR A 313 -23.32 6.82 -5.60
CA THR A 313 -21.86 6.66 -5.74
C THR A 313 -21.43 6.90 -7.18
N ALA A 314 -20.24 7.46 -7.35
CA ALA A 314 -19.58 7.57 -8.64
C ALA A 314 -18.07 7.28 -8.50
N MET A 315 -17.44 6.88 -9.59
CA MET A 315 -16.04 6.46 -9.63
C MET A 315 -15.16 7.56 -10.25
N VAL A 316 -13.99 7.76 -9.64
CA VAL A 316 -12.88 8.53 -10.22
C VAL A 316 -11.75 7.55 -10.50
N LEU A 317 -11.43 7.34 -11.79
CA LEU A 317 -10.28 6.55 -12.22
C LEU A 317 -9.08 7.46 -12.44
N ILE A 318 -8.02 7.28 -11.64
CA ILE A 318 -6.74 7.95 -11.87
C ILE A 318 -5.83 7.04 -12.69
N GLU A 319 -5.53 7.45 -13.93
CA GLU A 319 -4.67 6.70 -14.85
C GLU A 319 -3.20 7.08 -14.70
N SER A 320 -2.34 6.08 -14.88
CA SER A 320 -0.89 6.32 -14.98
C SER A 320 -0.54 7.03 -16.28
N PHE A 321 0.59 7.74 -16.29
CA PHE A 321 1.17 8.33 -17.49
C PHE A 321 2.66 7.98 -17.61
N TYR A 322 3.18 8.18 -18.82
CA TYR A 322 4.56 7.90 -19.18
C TYR A 322 5.16 9.15 -19.86
N ILE A 323 6.44 9.42 -19.59
CA ILE A 323 7.19 10.48 -20.26
C ILE A 323 8.43 9.86 -20.91
N ASP A 324 8.55 10.04 -22.23
CA ASP A 324 9.74 9.71 -22.99
C ASP A 324 10.72 10.89 -22.98
N ILE A 325 11.97 10.61 -22.61
CA ILE A 325 13.07 11.58 -22.63
C ILE A 325 14.12 11.09 -23.60
N SER A 326 14.32 11.83 -24.69
CA SER A 326 15.31 11.52 -25.74
C SER A 326 16.75 11.71 -25.24
N ALA A 327 17.67 10.86 -25.68
CA ALA A 327 19.07 10.87 -25.28
C ALA A 327 19.82 12.22 -25.45
N LYS A 328 19.36 13.12 -26.34
CA LYS A 328 19.94 14.46 -26.50
C LYS A 328 19.58 15.44 -25.39
N ASP A 329 18.64 15.08 -24.52
CA ASP A 329 18.20 15.96 -23.45
C ASP A 329 19.34 16.23 -22.47
N THR A 330 19.46 17.49 -22.06
CA THR A 330 20.49 17.96 -21.13
C THR A 330 20.39 17.39 -19.72
N VAL A 331 19.29 16.70 -19.37
CA VAL A 331 19.17 16.01 -18.07
C VAL A 331 20.16 14.84 -17.93
N PHE A 332 20.61 14.24 -19.03
CA PHE A 332 21.56 13.14 -19.01
C PHE A 332 22.99 13.63 -18.87
N ARG A 333 23.72 13.00 -17.96
CA ARG A 333 25.18 13.11 -17.89
C ARG A 333 25.82 11.83 -18.38
N PHE A 334 26.60 11.94 -19.44
CA PHE A 334 27.36 10.85 -20.01
C PHE A 334 28.79 10.85 -19.47
N LEU A 335 29.17 9.78 -18.77
CA LEU A 335 30.54 9.57 -18.28
C LEU A 335 31.23 8.51 -19.14
N GLY A 336 32.51 8.69 -19.42
CA GLY A 336 33.27 7.82 -20.31
C GLY A 336 33.56 8.46 -21.66
N ARG A 337 33.96 7.64 -22.63
CA ARG A 337 34.35 8.08 -23.98
C ARG A 337 33.23 7.80 -24.98
N TRP A 338 32.18 8.61 -24.92
CA TRP A 338 31.01 8.52 -25.78
C TRP A 338 31.23 9.20 -27.14
N ASN A 339 30.62 8.64 -28.19
CA ASN A 339 30.52 9.24 -29.51
C ASN A 339 29.18 9.97 -29.65
N PHE A 340 29.25 11.27 -29.94
CA PHE A 340 28.10 12.17 -30.11
C PHE A 340 27.94 12.70 -31.54
N ASP A 341 28.54 12.04 -32.54
CA ASP A 341 28.36 12.42 -33.96
C ASP A 341 26.86 12.43 -34.34
N ASN A 342 26.06 11.57 -33.70
CA ASN A 342 24.62 11.68 -33.65
C ASN A 342 24.13 11.84 -32.19
N PRO A 343 23.78 13.06 -31.75
CA PRO A 343 23.37 13.30 -30.36
C PRO A 343 21.98 12.73 -30.02
N GLU A 344 21.16 12.35 -31.01
CA GLU A 344 19.88 11.67 -30.76
C GLU A 344 20.06 10.23 -30.27
N VAL A 345 21.21 9.62 -30.60
CA VAL A 345 21.57 8.25 -30.24
C VAL A 345 23.06 8.17 -29.90
N PRO A 346 23.52 8.76 -28.78
CA PRO A 346 24.91 8.68 -28.36
C PRO A 346 25.37 7.23 -28.28
N ARG A 347 26.55 6.98 -28.84
CA ARG A 347 27.14 5.65 -28.95
C ARG A 347 28.23 5.45 -27.92
N ILE A 348 28.30 4.25 -27.36
CA ILE A 348 29.40 3.85 -26.49
C ILE A 348 29.98 2.49 -26.87
N PHE A 349 31.31 2.45 -26.85
CA PHE A 349 32.09 1.23 -26.98
C PHE A 349 32.71 0.82 -25.64
N TRP A 350 33.45 1.75 -25.03
CA TRP A 350 34.30 1.49 -23.87
C TRP A 350 33.50 1.18 -22.61
N GLN A 351 33.87 0.08 -21.95
CA GLN A 351 33.37 -0.34 -20.65
C GLN A 351 33.66 0.72 -19.57
N GLY A 352 32.98 0.62 -18.43
CA GLY A 352 33.11 1.59 -17.36
C GLY A 352 32.45 2.95 -17.65
N SER A 353 31.83 3.10 -18.81
CA SER A 353 31.09 4.29 -19.19
C SER A 353 29.66 4.22 -18.65
N SER A 354 29.12 5.38 -18.31
CA SER A 354 27.82 5.49 -17.66
C SER A 354 26.93 6.56 -18.27
N VAL A 355 25.61 6.37 -18.18
CA VAL A 355 24.62 7.45 -18.26
C VAL A 355 24.04 7.66 -16.87
N ILE A 356 24.10 8.89 -16.36
CA ILE A 356 23.61 9.27 -15.02
C ILE A 356 22.52 10.33 -15.16
N PHE A 357 21.43 10.15 -14.41
CA PHE A 357 20.32 11.09 -14.31
C PHE A 357 19.57 10.89 -13.00
N ASP A 358 18.83 11.89 -12.56
CA ASP A 358 17.99 11.79 -11.36
C ASP A 358 16.51 11.72 -11.77
N ILE A 359 15.68 10.97 -11.04
CA ILE A 359 14.24 10.84 -11.31
C ILE A 359 13.39 11.07 -10.07
N ARG A 360 12.15 11.51 -10.28
CA ARG A 360 11.04 11.45 -9.33
C ARG A 360 9.89 10.73 -10.03
N ALA A 361 9.91 9.41 -9.97
CA ALA A 361 9.03 8.53 -10.75
C ALA A 361 8.88 7.17 -10.03
N GLU A 362 7.90 6.36 -10.45
CA GLU A 362 7.69 5.00 -9.91
C GLU A 362 8.63 3.96 -10.55
N SER A 363 8.98 4.18 -11.81
CA SER A 363 9.85 3.29 -12.56
C SER A 363 10.51 4.02 -13.71
N VAL A 364 11.60 3.43 -14.21
CA VAL A 364 12.30 3.90 -15.41
C VAL A 364 12.77 2.71 -16.24
N LYS A 365 12.60 2.83 -17.56
CA LYS A 365 13.21 1.97 -18.57
C LYS A 365 14.19 2.77 -19.41
N ALA A 366 15.24 2.14 -19.92
CA ALA A 366 16.05 2.71 -21.00
C ALA A 366 15.82 1.97 -22.30
N THR A 367 15.83 2.71 -23.40
CA THR A 367 15.87 2.14 -24.74
C THR A 367 17.32 2.07 -25.20
N LEU A 368 17.82 0.85 -25.35
CA LEU A 368 19.20 0.55 -25.74
C LEU A 368 19.19 -0.25 -27.04
N GLU A 369 20.14 0.02 -27.92
CA GLU A 369 20.35 -0.75 -29.14
C GLU A 369 21.77 -1.31 -29.16
N ALA A 370 21.86 -2.64 -29.14
CA ALA A 370 23.12 -3.35 -29.21
C ALA A 370 23.31 -3.94 -30.61
N ASN A 371 24.52 -3.90 -31.15
CA ASN A 371 24.77 -4.51 -32.45
C ASN A 371 24.81 -6.04 -32.35
N GLN A 372 25.16 -6.57 -31.17
CA GLN A 372 25.22 -7.98 -30.83
C GLN A 372 24.55 -8.23 -29.47
N SER A 373 24.35 -9.50 -29.13
CA SER A 373 23.86 -9.89 -27.80
C SER A 373 25.05 -10.15 -26.87
N GLY A 374 24.88 -9.89 -25.58
CA GLY A 374 25.84 -10.30 -24.55
C GLY A 374 26.51 -9.16 -23.80
N GLU A 375 26.41 -7.92 -24.27
CA GLU A 375 26.84 -6.74 -23.51
C GLU A 375 26.01 -6.61 -22.22
N GLN A 376 26.67 -6.27 -21.12
CA GLN A 376 26.06 -6.23 -19.79
C GLN A 376 26.11 -4.83 -19.21
N TYR A 377 25.02 -4.44 -18.57
CA TYR A 377 24.88 -3.20 -17.82
C TYR A 377 24.52 -3.48 -16.38
N ARG A 378 25.16 -2.75 -15.48
CA ARG A 378 24.78 -2.70 -14.07
C ARG A 378 23.99 -1.45 -13.81
N ILE A 379 22.83 -1.61 -13.19
CA ILE A 379 22.01 -0.48 -12.75
C ILE A 379 22.40 -0.14 -11.33
N ILE A 380 22.64 1.14 -11.07
CA ILE A 380 23.01 1.65 -9.74
C ILE A 380 21.95 2.67 -9.35
N VAL A 381 21.36 2.49 -8.17
CA VAL A 381 20.30 3.35 -7.63
C VAL A 381 20.81 3.97 -6.35
N ASN A 382 20.88 5.30 -6.30
CA ASN A 382 21.41 6.05 -5.16
C ASN A 382 22.82 5.59 -4.71
N GLY A 383 23.68 5.24 -5.68
CA GLY A 383 25.02 4.74 -5.43
C GLY A 383 25.09 3.28 -4.96
N ILE A 384 23.96 2.56 -4.96
CA ILE A 384 23.89 1.13 -4.60
C ILE A 384 23.66 0.31 -5.88
N PRO A 385 24.60 -0.56 -6.27
CA PRO A 385 24.42 -1.44 -7.42
C PRO A 385 23.29 -2.44 -7.19
N GLN A 386 22.42 -2.60 -8.19
CA GLN A 386 21.44 -3.68 -8.21
C GLN A 386 22.17 -5.04 -8.37
N GLN A 387 21.56 -6.08 -7.81
CA GLN A 387 22.14 -7.43 -7.78
C GLN A 387 22.29 -8.00 -9.20
N ASP A 388 21.23 -7.90 -9.99
CA ASP A 388 21.19 -8.43 -11.34
C ASP A 388 21.82 -7.45 -12.34
N VAL A 389 22.54 -8.01 -13.32
CA VAL A 389 23.01 -7.27 -14.50
C VAL A 389 22.02 -7.46 -15.64
N ILE A 390 21.80 -6.39 -16.41
CA ILE A 390 21.00 -6.44 -17.63
C ILE A 390 21.91 -6.93 -18.75
N THR A 391 21.61 -8.07 -19.34
CA THR A 391 22.29 -8.55 -20.56
C THR A 391 21.48 -8.13 -21.78
N LEU A 392 22.12 -7.40 -22.70
CA LEU A 392 21.49 -6.88 -23.90
C LEU A 392 21.32 -7.97 -24.96
N ASN A 393 20.25 -7.84 -25.72
CA ASN A 393 19.96 -8.61 -26.92
C ASN A 393 20.28 -7.74 -28.12
N ALA A 394 20.73 -8.36 -29.22
CA ALA A 394 20.93 -7.65 -30.48
C ALA A 394 19.65 -6.92 -30.93
N GLY A 395 19.84 -5.72 -31.46
CA GLY A 395 18.78 -4.80 -31.87
C GLY A 395 18.35 -3.82 -30.78
N LYS A 396 17.34 -3.02 -31.10
CA LYS A 396 16.77 -1.99 -30.22
C LYS A 396 15.69 -2.57 -29.31
N HIS A 397 15.85 -2.42 -27.99
CA HIS A 397 14.90 -2.92 -26.98
C HIS A 397 14.77 -1.97 -25.81
N ASP A 398 13.64 -2.09 -25.09
CA ASP A 398 13.42 -1.41 -23.83
C ASP A 398 13.78 -2.32 -22.65
N TYR A 399 14.60 -1.82 -21.76
CA TYR A 399 15.06 -2.52 -20.56
C TYR A 399 14.57 -1.81 -19.32
N LEU A 400 13.81 -2.53 -18.48
CA LEU A 400 13.46 -2.05 -17.15
C LEU A 400 14.71 -1.92 -16.31
N LEU A 401 15.00 -0.71 -15.84
CA LEU A 401 16.16 -0.45 -15.01
C LEU A 401 15.81 -0.64 -13.54
N VAL A 402 14.68 -0.06 -13.11
CA VAL A 402 14.16 -0.14 -11.75
C VAL A 402 12.68 0.22 -11.72
N GLU A 403 11.95 -0.35 -10.78
CA GLU A 403 10.53 -0.09 -10.49
C GLU A 403 10.26 -0.04 -8.99
N ASN A 404 9.02 0.29 -8.62
CA ASN A 404 8.55 0.42 -7.24
C ASN A 404 9.31 1.49 -6.46
N LEU A 405 9.74 2.55 -7.13
CA LEU A 405 10.36 3.72 -6.52
C LEU A 405 9.31 4.63 -5.89
N ASN A 406 9.72 5.35 -4.84
CA ASN A 406 8.89 6.38 -4.25
C ASN A 406 8.92 7.62 -5.14
N SER A 407 7.86 7.83 -5.93
CA SER A 407 7.77 8.93 -6.89
C SER A 407 7.86 10.34 -6.28
N THR A 408 7.73 10.49 -4.97
CA THR A 408 7.89 11.78 -4.26
C THR A 408 9.34 12.11 -3.92
N GLN A 409 10.22 11.10 -3.94
CA GLN A 409 11.63 11.24 -3.62
C GLN A 409 12.48 11.29 -4.90
N THR A 410 13.60 12.00 -4.82
CA THR A 410 14.60 11.98 -5.89
C THR A 410 15.43 10.71 -5.76
N HIS A 411 15.56 9.97 -6.86
CA HIS A 411 16.42 8.80 -6.98
C HIS A 411 17.47 9.04 -8.06
N SER A 412 18.74 8.85 -7.74
CA SER A 412 19.83 8.90 -8.73
C SER A 412 19.99 7.56 -9.40
N ILE A 413 19.98 7.55 -10.73
CA ILE A 413 20.08 6.35 -11.56
C ILE A 413 21.35 6.44 -12.38
N GLU A 414 22.15 5.37 -12.34
CA GLU A 414 23.32 5.20 -13.18
C GLU A 414 23.20 3.88 -13.96
N ILE A 415 23.36 3.97 -15.28
CA ILE A 415 23.42 2.84 -16.22
C ILE A 415 24.89 2.62 -16.58
N PHE A 416 25.55 1.69 -15.90
CA PHE A 416 27.00 1.44 -16.01
C PHE A 416 27.30 0.27 -16.95
N LYS A 417 28.13 0.47 -17.98
CA LYS A 417 28.54 -0.60 -18.90
C LYS A 417 29.61 -1.49 -18.27
N GLU A 418 29.31 -2.78 -18.06
CA GLU A 418 30.22 -3.73 -17.40
C GLU A 418 31.28 -4.28 -18.36
N THR A 419 30.87 -4.74 -19.54
CA THR A 419 31.65 -5.62 -20.42
C THR A 419 32.52 -4.88 -21.44
N SER A 420 33.69 -5.43 -21.72
CA SER A 420 34.58 -5.09 -22.84
C SER A 420 34.40 -6.13 -23.95
N SER A 421 33.50 -5.91 -24.92
CA SER A 421 33.43 -6.78 -26.09
C SER A 421 34.33 -6.27 -27.22
N SER A 422 34.74 -7.17 -28.12
CA SER A 422 35.67 -6.86 -29.20
C SER A 422 34.98 -6.43 -30.52
N SER A 423 33.68 -6.16 -30.52
CA SER A 423 32.99 -5.68 -31.72
C SER A 423 31.61 -5.05 -31.47
N ASP A 424 31.14 -4.99 -30.21
CA ASP A 424 29.83 -4.42 -29.90
C ASP A 424 29.92 -2.94 -29.55
N HIS A 425 28.97 -2.17 -30.04
CA HIS A 425 28.74 -0.80 -29.61
C HIS A 425 27.27 -0.67 -29.25
N ILE A 426 27.00 0.18 -28.28
CA ILE A 426 25.66 0.38 -27.75
C ILE A 426 25.22 1.81 -28.06
N ASP A 427 24.06 1.94 -28.66
CA ASP A 427 23.41 3.22 -28.92
C ASP A 427 22.33 3.46 -27.85
N PHE A 428 22.41 4.59 -27.13
CA PHE A 428 21.44 4.99 -26.11
C PHE A 428 20.38 5.90 -26.73
N HIS A 429 19.11 5.48 -26.72
CA HIS A 429 18.02 6.25 -27.37
C HIS A 429 17.28 7.17 -26.40
N GLY A 430 17.34 6.88 -25.10
CA GLY A 430 16.65 7.65 -24.06
C GLY A 430 16.04 6.77 -22.99
N ILE A 431 15.12 7.34 -22.21
CA ILE A 431 14.38 6.64 -21.16
C ILE A 431 12.88 6.93 -21.22
N GLU A 432 12.10 6.00 -20.69
CA GLU A 432 10.68 6.16 -20.37
C GLU A 432 10.53 6.15 -18.84
N VAL A 433 9.93 7.19 -18.27
CA VAL A 433 9.59 7.23 -16.82
C VAL A 433 8.09 7.15 -16.61
N LYS A 434 7.67 6.40 -15.59
CA LYS A 434 6.25 6.24 -15.23
C LYS A 434 5.88 7.16 -14.05
N ASN A 435 4.74 7.85 -14.18
CA ASN A 435 4.13 8.65 -13.10
C ASN A 435 5.09 9.65 -12.46
N GLY A 436 5.86 10.35 -13.27
CA GLY A 436 6.95 11.18 -12.79
C GLY A 436 7.73 11.91 -13.87
N GLY A 437 8.92 12.38 -13.50
CA GLY A 437 9.81 13.12 -14.38
C GLY A 437 11.29 12.93 -14.05
N VAL A 438 12.13 13.54 -14.89
CA VAL A 438 13.59 13.47 -14.82
C VAL A 438 14.15 14.82 -14.42
N LEU A 439 15.24 14.79 -13.66
CA LEU A 439 15.98 15.93 -13.15
C LEU A 439 17.45 15.80 -13.58
N PRO A 440 18.15 16.92 -13.83
CA PRO A 440 19.59 16.88 -14.10
C PRO A 440 20.34 16.40 -12.86
N SER A 441 21.31 15.50 -13.04
CA SER A 441 22.15 15.01 -11.95
C SER A 441 23.07 16.10 -11.40
N LEU A 442 23.19 16.15 -10.07
CA LEU A 442 24.14 17.05 -9.37
C LEU A 442 25.57 16.50 -9.31
N PHE A 443 25.82 15.28 -9.79
CA PHE A 443 27.16 14.70 -9.76
C PHE A 443 28.10 15.51 -10.66
N GLN A 444 29.11 16.18 -10.08
CA GLN A 444 30.15 16.95 -10.78
C GLN A 444 31.54 16.66 -10.17
N PRO A 445 32.24 15.63 -10.66
CA PRO A 445 33.61 15.34 -10.24
C PRO A 445 34.61 16.38 -10.77
N ASP A 446 35.48 16.88 -9.89
CA ASP A 446 36.58 17.78 -10.25
C ASP A 446 37.82 17.04 -10.77
N LEU A 447 38.03 15.80 -10.28
CA LEU A 447 39.14 14.93 -10.70
C LEU A 447 38.74 14.09 -11.90
N LYS A 448 39.59 14.05 -12.93
CA LYS A 448 39.40 13.26 -14.14
C LYS A 448 40.57 12.31 -14.34
N ILE A 449 40.27 11.02 -14.52
CA ILE A 449 41.28 9.96 -14.67
C ILE A 449 41.05 9.20 -15.99
N ALA A 450 42.06 9.13 -16.84
CA ALA A 450 42.04 8.27 -18.02
C ALA A 450 42.85 7.01 -17.75
N PHE A 451 42.27 5.84 -18.01
CA PHE A 451 42.88 4.53 -17.81
C PHE A 451 43.11 3.87 -19.17
N PHE A 452 44.31 3.34 -19.37
CA PHE A 452 44.71 2.61 -20.58
C PHE A 452 45.35 1.28 -20.18
N GLY A 453 44.81 0.16 -20.65
CA GLY A 453 45.34 -1.13 -20.22
C GLY A 453 44.86 -2.37 -20.94
N ASP A 454 45.09 -3.52 -20.31
CA ASP A 454 44.76 -4.85 -20.82
C ASP A 454 43.62 -5.52 -20.02
N SER A 455 43.60 -6.86 -19.98
CA SER A 455 42.58 -7.66 -19.31
C SER A 455 42.47 -7.42 -17.80
N ASN A 456 43.55 -6.94 -17.16
CA ASN A 456 43.48 -6.60 -15.73
C ASN A 456 42.72 -5.28 -15.51
N MET A 457 42.70 -4.39 -16.49
CA MET A 457 41.90 -3.16 -16.40
C MET A 457 40.46 -3.37 -16.82
N ASP A 458 40.20 -4.27 -17.77
CA ASP A 458 38.84 -4.51 -18.26
C ASP A 458 37.98 -5.42 -17.34
N GLY A 459 38.62 -6.07 -16.37
CA GLY A 459 37.95 -6.92 -15.39
C GLY A 459 37.72 -8.35 -15.87
N THR A 460 38.54 -8.85 -16.79
CA THR A 460 38.53 -10.26 -17.22
C THR A 460 38.63 -11.20 -16.01
N SER A 461 37.76 -12.22 -15.95
CA SER A 461 37.66 -13.20 -14.85
C SER A 461 37.44 -12.62 -13.44
N LEU A 462 37.11 -11.33 -13.31
CA LEU A 462 37.02 -10.65 -12.02
C LEU A 462 36.00 -11.33 -11.08
N TYR A 463 34.84 -11.70 -11.61
CA TYR A 463 33.71 -12.28 -10.86
C TYR A 463 33.80 -13.79 -10.70
N SER A 464 34.84 -14.42 -11.22
CA SER A 464 34.98 -15.87 -11.16
C SER A 464 35.85 -16.31 -9.99
N GLU A 465 35.52 -17.45 -9.39
CA GLU A 465 36.39 -18.15 -8.42
C GLU A 465 37.53 -18.93 -9.13
N LYS A 466 37.53 -18.94 -10.48
CA LYS A 466 38.54 -19.52 -11.38
C LYS A 466 39.06 -18.47 -12.36
N ASP A 467 40.25 -18.64 -12.91
CA ASP A 467 40.70 -17.80 -14.03
C ASP A 467 40.20 -18.27 -15.41
N SER A 468 38.88 -18.34 -15.57
CA SER A 468 38.24 -18.74 -16.84
C SER A 468 36.76 -18.38 -16.90
N GLY A 469 36.32 -17.39 -16.12
CA GLY A 469 34.90 -17.10 -15.93
C GLY A 469 34.46 -15.69 -16.31
N SER A 470 33.32 -15.27 -15.76
CA SER A 470 32.71 -13.97 -16.04
C SER A 470 33.61 -12.81 -15.61
N GLY A 471 33.68 -11.78 -16.45
CA GLY A 471 34.32 -10.51 -16.14
C GLY A 471 33.32 -9.37 -15.96
N GLY A 472 33.85 -8.18 -15.66
CA GLY A 472 33.11 -6.92 -15.59
C GLY A 472 33.95 -5.82 -14.94
N SER A 473 33.70 -4.58 -15.33
CA SER A 473 34.53 -3.44 -14.92
C SER A 473 34.07 -2.72 -13.66
N TYR A 474 32.86 -2.96 -13.14
CA TYR A 474 32.33 -2.19 -12.00
C TYR A 474 33.15 -2.35 -10.72
N TYR A 475 33.56 -3.58 -10.40
CA TYR A 475 34.42 -3.85 -9.25
C TYR A 475 35.90 -3.90 -9.62
N ALA A 476 36.25 -3.67 -10.89
CA ALA A 476 37.64 -3.57 -11.30
C ALA A 476 38.26 -2.29 -10.73
N TYR A 477 39.58 -2.30 -10.52
CA TYR A 477 40.25 -1.20 -9.83
C TYR A 477 40.07 0.18 -10.49
N PRO A 478 39.92 0.36 -11.83
CA PRO A 478 39.68 1.68 -12.39
C PRO A 478 38.38 2.31 -11.87
N ALA A 479 37.29 1.55 -11.89
CA ALA A 479 35.99 2.00 -11.43
C ALA A 479 35.97 2.22 -9.91
N THR A 480 36.56 1.30 -9.15
CA THR A 480 36.67 1.41 -7.70
C THR A 480 37.49 2.64 -7.27
N VAL A 481 38.66 2.88 -7.87
CA VAL A 481 39.48 4.09 -7.62
C VAL A 481 38.72 5.37 -7.93
N SER A 482 37.98 5.38 -9.04
CA SER A 482 37.22 6.54 -9.46
C SER A 482 36.12 6.89 -8.46
N ARG A 483 35.42 5.88 -7.91
CA ARG A 483 34.45 6.09 -6.82
C ARG A 483 35.13 6.50 -5.51
N MET A 484 36.26 5.89 -5.15
CA MET A 484 37.04 6.24 -3.94
C MET A 484 37.48 7.71 -3.94
N LEU A 485 37.83 8.26 -5.09
CA LEU A 485 38.32 9.63 -5.24
C LEU A 485 37.26 10.64 -5.72
N LYS A 486 36.01 10.19 -5.96
CA LYS A 486 34.96 10.99 -6.62
C LYS A 486 35.44 11.59 -7.95
N ALA A 487 36.05 10.76 -8.78
CA ALA A 487 36.58 11.13 -10.08
C ALA A 487 35.66 10.71 -11.24
N GLU A 488 35.70 11.47 -12.33
CA GLU A 488 35.23 10.99 -13.63
C GLU A 488 36.29 10.09 -14.26
N MET A 489 35.87 8.99 -14.89
CA MET A 489 36.81 8.10 -15.56
C MET A 489 36.54 7.94 -17.05
N ARG A 490 37.61 7.60 -17.76
CA ARG A 490 37.56 6.96 -19.07
C ARG A 490 38.41 5.71 -19.04
N LEU A 491 37.84 4.57 -19.37
CA LEU A 491 38.51 3.27 -19.31
C LEU A 491 38.67 2.71 -20.72
N MET A 492 39.89 2.75 -21.26
CA MET A 492 40.23 2.19 -22.55
C MET A 492 41.13 0.96 -22.34
N ALA A 493 40.49 -0.17 -22.10
CA ALA A 493 41.21 -1.42 -21.84
C ALA A 493 40.58 -2.60 -22.58
N MET A 494 41.41 -3.54 -23.02
CA MET A 494 40.97 -4.74 -23.72
C MET A 494 41.91 -5.89 -23.43
N GLY A 495 41.35 -7.07 -23.14
CA GLY A 495 42.15 -8.28 -22.96
C GLY A 495 43.17 -8.52 -24.08
N GLY A 496 44.40 -8.87 -23.68
CA GLY A 496 45.51 -9.14 -24.60
C GLY A 496 46.17 -7.89 -25.20
N ALA A 497 45.77 -6.67 -24.83
CA ALA A 497 46.38 -5.46 -25.36
C ALA A 497 47.88 -5.36 -25.06
N THR A 498 48.66 -4.93 -26.04
CA THR A 498 50.10 -4.63 -25.91
C THR A 498 50.34 -3.12 -25.85
N LEU A 499 51.52 -2.67 -25.44
CA LEU A 499 51.88 -1.24 -25.41
C LEU A 499 51.84 -0.64 -26.83
N THR A 500 52.57 -1.27 -27.74
CA THR A 500 52.65 -0.92 -29.17
C THR A 500 52.78 -2.18 -30.02
N GLY A 501 52.64 -2.07 -31.34
CA GLY A 501 52.80 -3.21 -32.25
C GLY A 501 52.01 -3.04 -33.54
N GLY A 502 51.77 -4.15 -34.24
CA GLY A 502 50.85 -4.18 -35.37
C GLY A 502 49.42 -4.54 -34.91
N GLY A 503 48.42 -3.96 -35.57
CA GLY A 503 47.00 -4.19 -35.27
C GLY A 503 46.39 -3.10 -34.38
N ASN A 504 45.15 -3.34 -33.94
CA ASN A 504 44.30 -2.38 -33.22
C ASN A 504 44.24 -2.63 -31.70
N ASN A 505 44.64 -3.80 -31.22
CA ASN A 505 44.62 -4.14 -29.79
C ASN A 505 45.91 -3.67 -29.08
N THR A 506 46.16 -2.36 -29.11
CA THR A 506 47.35 -1.75 -28.49
C THR A 506 47.01 -0.44 -27.80
N ILE A 507 47.76 -0.09 -26.75
CA ILE A 507 47.58 1.19 -26.07
C ILE A 507 47.77 2.36 -27.03
N MET A 508 48.77 2.27 -27.93
CA MET A 508 48.99 3.27 -28.99
C MET A 508 47.71 3.57 -29.78
N HIS A 509 47.00 2.52 -30.19
CA HIS A 509 45.76 2.64 -30.95
C HIS A 509 44.59 3.13 -30.08
N PHE A 510 44.53 2.75 -28.80
CA PHE A 510 43.45 3.18 -27.89
C PHE A 510 43.45 4.69 -27.65
N ILE A 511 44.61 5.35 -27.67
CA ILE A 511 44.73 6.80 -27.45
C ILE A 511 43.79 7.57 -28.39
N ARG A 512 43.76 7.18 -29.67
CA ARG A 512 42.99 7.83 -30.75
C ARG A 512 41.76 7.03 -31.19
N SER A 513 41.32 6.09 -30.37
CA SER A 513 40.13 5.29 -30.65
C SER A 513 38.97 5.77 -29.78
N ARG A 514 38.00 6.41 -30.44
CA ARG A 514 36.69 6.71 -29.85
C ARG A 514 35.81 5.47 -29.85
N ASP A 515 35.73 4.82 -31.00
CA ASP A 515 34.94 3.61 -31.24
C ASP A 515 35.88 2.47 -31.67
N TRP A 516 36.44 1.73 -30.73
CA TRP A 516 37.36 0.63 -31.07
C TRP A 516 36.60 -0.48 -31.84
N PRO A 517 37.20 -1.15 -32.84
CA PRO A 517 38.60 -1.12 -33.24
C PRO A 517 39.01 -0.03 -34.24
N GLU A 518 38.20 1.00 -34.46
CA GLU A 518 38.53 2.07 -35.39
C GLU A 518 39.48 3.08 -34.76
N GLU A 519 40.53 3.46 -35.50
CA GLU A 519 41.41 4.57 -35.17
C GLU A 519 40.96 5.81 -35.94
N ASP A 520 40.76 6.91 -35.22
CA ASP A 520 40.54 8.22 -35.82
C ASP A 520 41.73 9.13 -35.47
N LEU A 521 42.66 9.27 -36.42
CA LEU A 521 43.84 10.12 -36.25
C LEU A 521 43.48 11.61 -36.04
N SER A 522 42.29 12.03 -36.46
CA SER A 522 41.78 13.39 -36.28
C SER A 522 41.04 13.59 -34.97
N TYR A 523 40.76 12.52 -34.23
CA TYR A 523 40.08 12.58 -32.95
C TYR A 523 40.84 13.48 -31.98
N THR A 524 40.09 14.37 -31.32
CA THR A 524 40.57 15.18 -30.20
C THR A 524 39.70 14.89 -29.00
N ASP A 525 40.32 14.73 -27.84
CA ASP A 525 39.61 14.42 -26.62
C ASP A 525 39.48 15.67 -25.71
N ASN A 526 38.24 16.12 -25.48
CA ASN A 526 37.92 17.24 -24.60
C ASN A 526 37.85 16.85 -23.11
N PHE A 527 38.20 15.61 -22.75
CA PHE A 527 38.18 15.14 -21.37
C PHE A 527 39.10 15.97 -20.48
N GLY A 528 40.32 16.22 -20.94
CA GLY A 528 41.36 16.90 -20.16
C GLY A 528 41.65 16.17 -18.84
N PRO A 529 42.19 14.94 -18.86
CA PRO A 529 42.45 14.18 -17.64
C PRO A 529 43.46 14.92 -16.75
N ASN A 530 43.27 14.88 -15.44
CA ASN A 530 44.32 15.31 -14.50
C ASN A 530 45.36 14.21 -14.31
N VAL A 531 44.94 12.95 -14.40
CA VAL A 531 45.77 11.76 -14.23
C VAL A 531 45.52 10.80 -15.38
N ILE A 532 46.59 10.21 -15.90
CA ILE A 532 46.54 9.11 -16.87
C ILE A 532 47.20 7.90 -16.23
N VAL A 533 46.52 6.76 -16.18
CA VAL A 533 47.06 5.50 -15.66
C VAL A 533 47.24 4.55 -16.83
N VAL A 534 48.48 4.10 -17.05
CA VAL A 534 48.80 3.08 -18.04
C VAL A 534 49.16 1.79 -17.31
N ASN A 535 48.34 0.76 -17.46
CA ASN A 535 48.62 -0.59 -16.98
C ASN A 535 48.49 -1.58 -18.14
N ALA A 536 49.58 -1.68 -18.89
CA ALA A 536 49.77 -2.63 -19.96
C ALA A 536 51.25 -3.00 -20.00
N GLY A 537 51.59 -3.98 -20.82
CA GLY A 537 52.94 -4.49 -20.95
C GLY A 537 52.93 -6.01 -20.91
N ALA A 538 52.16 -6.64 -20.03
CA ALA A 538 52.16 -8.08 -19.83
C ALA A 538 52.14 -8.89 -21.13
N ASN A 539 51.30 -8.51 -22.08
CA ASN A 539 51.15 -9.19 -23.36
C ASN A 539 52.34 -8.95 -24.32
N ASP A 540 53.16 -7.91 -24.12
CA ASP A 540 54.33 -7.60 -24.96
C ASP A 540 55.41 -8.69 -24.88
N ILE A 541 55.43 -9.50 -23.82
CA ILE A 541 56.37 -10.62 -23.67
C ILE A 541 56.15 -11.67 -24.77
N TYR A 542 54.91 -11.81 -25.23
CA TYR A 542 54.53 -12.72 -26.32
C TYR A 542 54.63 -12.05 -27.69
N ALA A 543 54.58 -10.72 -27.75
CA ALA A 543 54.60 -9.95 -28.99
C ALA A 543 56.02 -9.60 -29.49
N VAL A 544 57.02 -9.61 -28.60
CA VAL A 544 58.42 -9.31 -28.92
C VAL A 544 59.26 -10.56 -28.66
N SER A 545 60.16 -10.92 -29.59
CA SER A 545 61.04 -12.10 -29.46
C SER A 545 62.51 -11.75 -29.67
N GLY A 546 63.42 -12.61 -29.21
CA GLY A 546 64.87 -12.47 -29.39
C GLY A 546 65.61 -11.89 -28.17
N SER A 547 66.94 -11.79 -28.26
CA SER A 547 67.81 -11.39 -27.14
C SER A 547 67.65 -9.93 -26.69
N ASN A 548 67.02 -9.07 -27.51
CA ASN A 548 66.80 -7.64 -27.24
C ASN A 548 65.38 -7.32 -26.74
N GLN A 549 64.60 -8.34 -26.36
CA GLN A 549 63.18 -8.22 -26.02
C GLN A 549 62.92 -7.13 -24.96
N LYS A 550 63.68 -7.15 -23.85
CA LYS A 550 63.58 -6.18 -22.74
C LYS A 550 63.75 -4.74 -23.20
N ASP A 551 64.78 -4.45 -24.00
CA ASP A 551 65.04 -3.08 -24.45
C ASP A 551 63.98 -2.58 -25.44
N LEU A 552 63.44 -3.47 -26.28
CA LEU A 552 62.32 -3.15 -27.16
C LEU A 552 61.07 -2.78 -26.35
N ILE A 553 60.71 -3.57 -25.34
CA ILE A 553 59.56 -3.26 -24.47
C ILE A 553 59.75 -1.90 -23.77
N LYS A 554 60.94 -1.62 -23.24
CA LYS A 554 61.27 -0.32 -22.65
C LYS A 554 61.04 0.83 -23.63
N GLN A 555 61.44 0.66 -24.89
CA GLN A 555 61.16 1.64 -25.94
C GLN A 555 59.66 1.81 -26.19
N ARG A 556 58.85 0.75 -26.11
CA ARG A 556 57.39 0.83 -26.26
C ARG A 556 56.73 1.67 -25.18
N TYR A 557 57.18 1.61 -23.93
CA TYR A 557 56.70 2.52 -22.87
C TYR A 557 56.99 3.98 -23.20
N VAL A 558 58.22 4.28 -23.62
CA VAL A 558 58.62 5.65 -24.00
C VAL A 558 57.76 6.15 -25.17
N GLN A 559 57.46 5.28 -26.15
CA GLN A 559 56.55 5.60 -27.26
C GLN A 559 55.14 5.92 -26.79
N VAL A 560 54.55 5.10 -25.91
CA VAL A 560 53.21 5.34 -25.36
C VAL A 560 53.15 6.65 -24.58
N VAL A 561 54.14 6.92 -23.71
CA VAL A 561 54.21 8.18 -22.96
C VAL A 561 54.31 9.37 -23.90
N ASN A 562 55.17 9.30 -24.92
CA ASN A 562 55.31 10.38 -25.90
C ASN A 562 54.01 10.63 -26.69
N GLU A 563 53.29 9.58 -27.08
CA GLU A 563 52.00 9.76 -27.77
C GLU A 563 50.92 10.34 -26.84
N LEU A 564 50.87 9.89 -25.58
CA LEU A 564 49.97 10.48 -24.57
C LEU A 564 50.27 11.97 -24.36
N ARG A 565 51.54 12.36 -24.33
CA ARG A 565 51.95 13.77 -24.28
C ARG A 565 51.59 14.54 -25.55
N ALA A 566 51.74 13.93 -26.73
CA ALA A 566 51.33 14.53 -27.99
C ALA A 566 49.80 14.74 -28.07
N PHE A 567 49.03 13.84 -27.45
CA PHE A 567 47.58 13.85 -27.49
C PHE A 567 46.94 14.73 -26.40
N TYR A 568 47.36 14.59 -25.14
CA TYR A 568 46.78 15.31 -23.99
C TYR A 568 47.62 16.49 -23.48
N GLY A 569 48.84 16.68 -23.99
CA GLY A 569 49.78 17.68 -23.49
C GLY A 569 50.56 17.22 -22.24
N ASN A 570 51.27 18.16 -21.62
CA ASN A 570 52.19 17.90 -20.50
C ASN A 570 51.55 18.06 -19.10
N GLU A 571 50.34 18.60 -19.03
CA GLU A 571 49.63 18.87 -17.77
C GLU A 571 49.22 17.61 -17.00
N PRO A 572 48.67 16.54 -17.63
CA PRO A 572 48.23 15.36 -16.87
C PRO A 572 49.41 14.64 -16.23
N HIS A 573 49.26 14.15 -15.00
CA HIS A 573 50.27 13.28 -14.40
C HIS A 573 50.11 11.85 -14.94
N ILE A 574 51.17 11.25 -15.48
CA ILE A 574 51.14 9.87 -15.98
C ILE A 574 51.62 8.91 -14.88
N ILE A 575 50.84 7.89 -14.60
CA ILE A 575 51.19 6.78 -13.72
C ILE A 575 51.39 5.56 -14.60
N LEU A 576 52.63 5.08 -14.68
CA LEU A 576 52.92 3.76 -15.23
C LEU A 576 52.73 2.75 -14.10
N MET A 577 51.62 2.02 -14.18
CA MET A 577 51.25 1.03 -13.20
C MET A 577 51.61 -0.36 -13.70
N ASN A 578 52.06 -1.22 -12.79
CA ASN A 578 52.07 -2.66 -12.98
C ASN A 578 51.09 -3.25 -11.98
N ALA A 579 49.88 -3.58 -12.41
CA ALA A 579 48.92 -4.26 -11.52
C ALA A 579 49.02 -5.79 -11.59
N TYR A 580 49.80 -6.33 -12.55
CA TYR A 580 49.96 -7.76 -12.73
C TYR A 580 51.29 -8.10 -13.42
N GLY A 581 52.15 -8.79 -12.68
CA GLY A 581 53.55 -9.10 -12.98
C GLY A 581 53.82 -10.61 -13.07
N TRP A 582 53.96 -11.24 -14.24
CA TRP A 582 54.07 -12.72 -14.35
C TRP A 582 55.52 -13.25 -14.25
N ASP A 583 56.51 -12.34 -14.20
CA ASP A 583 57.94 -12.63 -13.98
C ASP A 583 58.72 -11.33 -13.67
N VAL A 584 59.92 -11.44 -13.08
CA VAL A 584 60.83 -10.30 -12.91
C VAL A 584 61.35 -9.72 -14.23
N LYS A 585 61.24 -10.47 -15.33
CA LYS A 585 61.55 -10.04 -16.71
C LYS A 585 60.30 -9.72 -17.53
N GLU A 586 59.16 -9.58 -16.86
CA GLU A 586 57.92 -9.28 -17.54
C GLU A 586 57.85 -7.79 -17.90
N PRO A 587 57.32 -7.45 -19.08
CA PRO A 587 57.27 -6.09 -19.59
C PRO A 587 56.79 -5.02 -18.60
N ALA A 588 55.73 -5.29 -17.83
CA ALA A 588 55.15 -4.38 -16.84
C ALA A 588 56.14 -3.97 -15.74
N SER A 589 57.13 -4.81 -15.48
CA SER A 589 58.16 -4.58 -14.47
C SER A 589 59.28 -3.65 -14.93
N TYR A 590 59.39 -3.31 -16.23
CA TYR A 590 60.49 -2.47 -16.74
C TYR A 590 60.25 -0.95 -16.65
N THR A 591 59.07 -0.52 -16.19
CA THR A 591 58.69 0.90 -16.07
C THR A 591 59.73 1.70 -15.27
N HIS A 592 60.29 1.13 -14.20
CA HIS A 592 61.30 1.78 -13.35
C HIS A 592 62.64 2.02 -14.06
N GLU A 593 62.99 1.23 -15.06
CA GLU A 593 64.23 1.40 -15.83
C GLU A 593 64.14 2.51 -16.89
N VAL A 594 62.92 2.94 -17.23
CA VAL A 594 62.67 3.97 -18.25
C VAL A 594 62.30 5.32 -17.65
N LEU A 595 62.14 5.42 -16.33
CA LEU A 595 61.78 6.67 -15.66
C LEU A 595 62.76 7.82 -15.96
N SER A 596 64.06 7.53 -16.07
CA SER A 596 65.08 8.53 -16.41
C SER A 596 64.98 9.08 -17.84
N GLN A 597 64.14 8.45 -18.69
CA GLN A 597 63.88 8.86 -20.07
C GLN A 597 62.55 9.63 -20.19
N MET A 598 61.85 9.86 -19.07
CA MET A 598 60.53 10.48 -19.01
C MET A 598 60.59 11.86 -18.33
N ASP A 599 59.54 12.66 -18.50
CA ASP A 599 59.42 13.95 -17.81
C ASP A 599 59.09 13.79 -16.30
N GLU A 600 59.15 14.89 -15.56
CA GLU A 600 58.93 14.91 -14.10
C GLU A 600 57.47 14.60 -13.69
N ASN A 601 56.51 14.73 -14.60
CA ASN A 601 55.10 14.41 -14.39
C ASN A 601 54.79 12.95 -14.75
N VAL A 602 55.78 12.06 -14.62
CA VAL A 602 55.61 10.62 -14.72
C VAL A 602 56.03 9.97 -13.41
N SER A 603 55.17 9.10 -12.88
CA SER A 603 55.46 8.29 -11.70
C SER A 603 55.17 6.83 -11.97
N ILE A 604 55.66 5.97 -11.08
CA ILE A 604 55.50 4.54 -11.20
C ILE A 604 54.79 4.03 -9.97
N LEU A 605 53.79 3.18 -10.20
CA LEU A 605 53.13 2.43 -9.14
C LEU A 605 53.29 0.95 -9.43
N LEU A 606 54.13 0.29 -8.65
CA LEU A 606 54.27 -1.16 -8.71
C LEU A 606 53.31 -1.77 -7.71
N PHE A 607 52.42 -2.64 -8.17
CA PHE A 607 51.61 -3.47 -7.29
C PHE A 607 52.51 -4.58 -6.72
N PRO A 608 52.79 -4.59 -5.41
CA PRO A 608 53.78 -5.50 -4.84
C PRO A 608 53.24 -6.92 -4.62
N TRP A 609 51.94 -7.12 -4.77
CA TRP A 609 51.24 -8.35 -4.41
C TRP A 609 50.55 -8.98 -5.62
N ASN A 610 51.28 -9.76 -6.41
CA ASN A 610 50.62 -10.63 -7.39
C ASN A 610 50.17 -11.89 -6.66
N TRP A 611 48.87 -12.15 -6.62
CA TRP A 611 48.32 -13.31 -5.92
C TRP A 611 48.02 -14.51 -6.83
N GLU A 612 48.04 -14.36 -8.15
CA GLU A 612 47.81 -15.49 -9.04
C GLU A 612 48.84 -15.55 -10.17
N GLN A 613 48.88 -16.70 -10.84
CA GLN A 613 49.57 -16.85 -12.12
C GLN A 613 48.70 -16.37 -13.30
N TRP A 614 47.63 -15.61 -13.04
CA TRP A 614 46.37 -15.55 -13.82
C TRP A 614 45.70 -14.17 -13.71
N HIS A 615 44.48 -13.93 -14.21
CA HIS A 615 43.82 -12.62 -13.97
C HIS A 615 43.47 -12.38 -12.49
N GLY A 616 43.50 -11.10 -12.07
CA GLY A 616 43.14 -10.67 -10.72
C GLY A 616 41.67 -10.93 -10.37
N SER A 617 41.40 -11.28 -9.11
CA SER A 617 40.05 -11.34 -8.54
C SER A 617 39.61 -9.99 -7.97
N MET A 618 38.35 -9.92 -7.53
CA MET A 618 37.83 -8.75 -6.81
C MET A 618 38.70 -8.35 -5.62
N VAL A 619 39.37 -9.31 -4.99
CA VAL A 619 40.29 -9.11 -3.86
C VAL A 619 41.53 -8.32 -4.30
N GLU A 620 42.21 -8.76 -5.36
CA GLU A 620 43.40 -8.11 -5.91
C GLU A 620 43.05 -6.72 -6.38
N HIS A 621 41.94 -6.57 -7.11
CA HIS A 621 41.48 -5.29 -7.61
C HIS A 621 41.17 -4.30 -6.48
N ALA A 622 40.67 -4.79 -5.34
CA ALA A 622 40.51 -3.99 -4.13
C ALA A 622 41.85 -3.45 -3.61
N GLY A 623 42.86 -4.31 -3.47
CA GLY A 623 44.21 -3.90 -3.07
C GLY A 623 44.86 -2.93 -4.07
N GLN A 624 44.71 -3.19 -5.37
CA GLN A 624 45.18 -2.32 -6.46
C GLN A 624 44.53 -0.94 -6.34
N SER A 625 43.23 -0.91 -6.03
CA SER A 625 42.48 0.32 -5.86
C SER A 625 43.02 1.16 -4.71
N ARG A 626 43.28 0.53 -3.56
CA ARG A 626 43.80 1.22 -2.39
C ARG A 626 45.15 1.88 -2.67
N LEU A 627 46.08 1.14 -3.26
CA LEU A 627 47.40 1.67 -3.59
C LEU A 627 47.32 2.79 -4.63
N LEU A 628 46.54 2.61 -5.68
CA LEU A 628 46.40 3.62 -6.72
C LEU A 628 45.69 4.87 -6.22
N ALA A 629 44.63 4.73 -5.43
CA ALA A 629 43.91 5.87 -4.86
C ALA A 629 44.80 6.70 -3.92
N ASN A 630 45.59 6.04 -3.06
CA ASN A 630 46.55 6.72 -2.19
C ASN A 630 47.68 7.38 -2.98
N HIS A 631 48.19 6.72 -4.02
CA HIS A 631 49.21 7.30 -4.91
C HIS A 631 48.69 8.56 -5.60
N ILE A 632 47.48 8.51 -6.16
CA ILE A 632 46.85 9.68 -6.80
C ILE A 632 46.62 10.79 -5.79
N ALA A 633 46.07 10.49 -4.61
CA ALA A 633 45.85 11.49 -3.55
C ALA A 633 47.15 12.18 -3.11
N ALA A 634 48.29 11.47 -3.15
CA ALA A 634 49.59 12.05 -2.82
C ALA A 634 50.13 13.03 -3.88
N LEU A 635 49.66 12.96 -5.13
CA LEU A 635 50.08 13.87 -6.21
C LEU A 635 49.55 15.29 -6.01
N ASN A 636 48.39 15.44 -5.36
CA ASN A 636 47.78 16.74 -5.11
C ASN A 636 46.99 16.73 -3.80
N SER A 637 47.36 17.60 -2.87
CA SER A 637 46.71 17.75 -1.56
C SER A 637 45.18 17.97 -1.59
N GLN A 638 44.62 18.43 -2.71
CA GLN A 638 43.16 18.60 -2.87
C GLN A 638 42.44 17.29 -3.20
N TRP A 639 43.16 16.27 -3.69
CA TRP A 639 42.60 14.95 -3.98
C TRP A 639 42.67 14.09 -2.71
N GLN A 640 41.53 13.58 -2.27
CA GLN A 640 41.40 12.83 -1.03
C GLN A 640 40.59 11.57 -1.27
N VAL A 641 40.98 10.48 -0.60
CA VAL A 641 40.19 9.25 -0.57
C VAL A 641 38.94 9.52 0.27
N ASN A 642 37.79 9.64 -0.39
CA ASN A 642 36.52 10.01 0.23
C ASN A 642 35.80 8.79 0.84
N LYS A 643 36.04 7.60 0.30
CA LYS A 643 35.39 6.36 0.70
C LYS A 643 36.42 5.24 0.63
N ASP A 644 36.72 4.62 1.77
CA ASP A 644 37.58 3.43 1.85
C ASP A 644 36.77 2.12 1.68
N ALA A 645 35.43 2.22 1.76
CA ALA A 645 34.54 1.13 2.14
C ALA A 645 33.88 0.35 0.99
N GLU A 646 34.31 0.52 -0.26
CA GLU A 646 33.85 -0.34 -1.37
C GLU A 646 34.81 -1.49 -1.68
N ILE A 647 35.83 -1.62 -0.84
CA ILE A 647 36.83 -2.67 -0.92
C ILE A 647 36.34 -3.86 -0.10
N PHE A 648 36.33 -5.04 -0.72
CA PHE A 648 36.46 -6.30 0.03
C PHE A 648 37.69 -6.16 0.92
N ASP A 649 37.49 -6.09 2.23
CA ASP A 649 38.58 -6.14 3.19
C ASP A 649 39.20 -7.54 3.07
N SER A 650 40.14 -7.68 2.15
CA SER A 650 40.75 -8.94 1.74
C SER A 650 41.58 -9.60 2.81
N TYR A 651 41.77 -8.93 3.95
CA TYR A 651 42.66 -9.36 5.01
C TYR A 651 42.03 -9.31 6.41
N GLY A 652 40.74 -8.94 6.48
CA GLY A 652 39.94 -8.83 7.70
C GLY A 652 40.47 -7.82 8.71
N SER A 653 39.58 -7.09 9.38
CA SER A 653 39.96 -6.35 10.57
C SER A 653 40.50 -7.32 11.63
N ASN A 654 41.71 -7.07 12.14
CA ASN A 654 42.41 -7.89 13.16
C ASN A 654 43.05 -9.21 12.66
N PHE A 655 43.57 -9.24 11.43
CA PHE A 655 44.31 -10.37 10.85
C PHE A 655 43.46 -11.60 10.49
N GLU A 656 42.13 -11.49 10.45
CA GLU A 656 41.24 -12.58 10.00
C GLU A 656 41.33 -12.74 8.48
N VAL A 657 41.51 -13.96 7.96
CA VAL A 657 41.46 -14.14 6.50
C VAL A 657 40.06 -13.78 5.98
N ALA A 658 40.02 -12.91 4.97
CA ALA A 658 38.74 -12.40 4.49
C ALA A 658 37.90 -13.49 3.86
N ASN A 659 36.63 -13.54 4.24
CA ASN A 659 35.75 -14.64 3.84
C ASN A 659 36.31 -16.03 4.23
N GLY A 660 37.03 -16.08 5.37
CA GLY A 660 37.62 -17.29 5.94
C GLY A 660 36.60 -18.36 6.34
N SER A 661 35.36 -17.96 6.57
CA SER A 661 34.23 -18.88 6.83
C SER A 661 33.42 -19.17 5.56
N PHE A 662 33.90 -18.76 4.38
CA PHE A 662 33.24 -18.99 3.10
C PHE A 662 31.81 -18.44 3.01
N GLU A 663 31.41 -17.50 3.86
CA GLU A 663 30.11 -16.84 3.86
C GLU A 663 29.98 -15.89 2.66
N PHE A 664 28.86 -15.90 1.96
CA PHE A 664 28.68 -15.18 0.68
C PHE A 664 28.64 -13.65 0.78
N MET A 665 29.14 -13.05 1.87
CA MET A 665 29.00 -11.62 2.15
C MET A 665 30.20 -11.12 2.96
N ALA A 666 31.18 -10.50 2.30
CA ALA A 666 32.02 -9.54 3.00
C ALA A 666 31.16 -8.32 3.40
N LYS A 667 31.57 -7.61 4.46
CA LYS A 667 30.83 -6.45 4.99
C LYS A 667 30.34 -5.52 3.88
N GLY A 668 29.10 -5.02 4.00
CA GLY A 668 28.58 -3.95 3.15
C GLY A 668 27.95 -4.39 1.82
N GLY A 669 27.59 -5.68 1.67
CA GLY A 669 26.92 -6.18 0.45
C GLY A 669 27.87 -6.47 -0.71
N PHE A 670 29.18 -6.51 -0.44
CA PHE A 670 30.19 -6.90 -1.43
C PHE A 670 30.23 -8.43 -1.54
N ASN A 671 29.69 -8.92 -2.63
CA ASN A 671 29.60 -10.35 -2.91
C ASN A 671 30.88 -10.86 -3.60
N ALA A 672 31.96 -11.08 -2.83
CA ALA A 672 33.18 -11.67 -3.36
C ALA A 672 33.64 -12.89 -2.56
N PHE A 673 34.11 -13.87 -3.32
CA PHE A 673 34.79 -15.04 -2.81
C PHE A 673 36.30 -14.79 -2.80
N GLY A 674 36.90 -14.85 -1.61
CA GLY A 674 38.32 -14.54 -1.43
C GLY A 674 39.28 -15.67 -1.81
N TRP A 675 38.75 -16.85 -2.10
CA TRP A 675 39.52 -18.05 -2.38
C TRP A 675 39.54 -18.32 -3.88
N ARG A 676 40.65 -18.83 -4.41
CA ARG A 676 40.82 -19.14 -5.82
C ARG A 676 41.26 -20.59 -6.00
N TYR A 677 40.89 -21.16 -7.16
CA TYR A 677 41.28 -22.50 -7.57
C TYR A 677 41.42 -22.64 -9.08
N HIS A 678 42.29 -23.55 -9.51
CA HIS A 678 42.61 -23.76 -10.92
C HIS A 678 41.79 -24.89 -11.55
N ASP A 679 41.71 -26.04 -10.87
CA ASP A 679 41.11 -27.27 -11.40
C ASP A 679 39.66 -27.47 -10.90
N ASP A 680 38.91 -28.31 -11.61
CA ASP A 680 37.61 -28.81 -11.14
C ASP A 680 37.76 -29.70 -9.89
N GLY A 681 36.70 -29.79 -9.08
CA GLY A 681 36.69 -30.62 -7.86
C GLY A 681 36.65 -29.84 -6.54
N VAL A 682 36.57 -28.52 -6.62
CA VAL A 682 36.17 -27.62 -5.52
C VAL A 682 34.67 -27.39 -5.57
N GLN A 683 34.00 -27.49 -4.43
CA GLN A 683 32.59 -27.16 -4.31
C GLN A 683 32.36 -26.29 -3.08
N ARG A 684 31.81 -25.09 -3.29
CA ARG A 684 31.24 -24.30 -2.19
C ARG A 684 29.84 -24.83 -1.88
N ILE A 685 29.59 -25.17 -0.61
CA ILE A 685 28.35 -25.79 -0.16
C ILE A 685 27.56 -24.79 0.65
N TYR A 686 26.29 -24.56 0.31
CA TYR A 686 25.33 -23.83 1.15
C TYR A 686 24.53 -24.83 2.01
N ASP A 687 24.93 -25.01 3.25
CA ASP A 687 24.28 -25.90 4.20
C ASP A 687 24.60 -25.48 5.64
N GLY A 688 23.87 -24.47 6.14
CA GLY A 688 24.06 -23.96 7.50
C GLY A 688 23.70 -24.95 8.62
N GLN A 689 23.11 -26.12 8.32
CA GLN A 689 22.94 -27.16 9.33
C GLN A 689 24.21 -27.99 9.51
N SER A 690 24.99 -28.16 8.44
CA SER A 690 26.21 -28.94 8.47
C SER A 690 27.49 -28.12 8.46
N ALA A 691 27.44 -26.81 8.20
CA ALA A 691 28.56 -25.88 8.34
C ALA A 691 29.03 -25.81 9.81
N SER A 692 30.32 -25.57 10.02
CA SER A 692 30.87 -25.35 11.36
C SER A 692 30.63 -23.91 11.82
N GLU A 693 30.59 -22.95 10.89
CA GLU A 693 30.26 -21.56 11.12
C GLU A 693 29.37 -21.06 9.97
N GLY A 694 28.43 -20.16 10.28
CA GLY A 694 27.58 -19.54 9.25
C GLY A 694 26.72 -20.52 8.43
N GLN A 695 26.75 -20.35 7.10
CA GLN A 695 25.91 -21.07 6.15
C GLN A 695 26.70 -21.81 5.07
N TYR A 696 27.99 -21.54 4.95
CA TYR A 696 28.81 -22.03 3.86
C TYR A 696 30.08 -22.72 4.36
N PHE A 697 30.56 -23.67 3.57
CA PHE A 697 31.90 -24.24 3.72
C PHE A 697 32.42 -24.67 2.36
N ILE A 698 33.71 -24.98 2.27
CA ILE A 698 34.33 -25.45 1.03
C ILE A 698 34.65 -26.94 1.10
N ARG A 699 34.40 -27.66 0.02
CA ARG A 699 34.70 -29.07 -0.16
C ARG A 699 35.74 -29.25 -1.24
N LEU A 700 36.82 -29.95 -0.90
CA LEU A 700 37.93 -30.26 -1.81
C LEU A 700 38.00 -31.78 -2.05
N SER A 701 37.99 -32.16 -3.33
CA SER A 701 38.28 -33.54 -3.74
C SER A 701 39.77 -33.88 -3.56
N GLU A 702 40.11 -35.17 -3.55
CA GLU A 702 41.51 -35.62 -3.42
C GLU A 702 42.42 -34.99 -4.49
N GLY A 703 43.55 -34.44 -4.06
CA GLY A 703 44.52 -33.74 -4.89
C GLY A 703 44.16 -32.29 -5.23
N ILE A 704 43.02 -31.79 -4.76
CA ILE A 704 42.55 -30.43 -5.04
C ILE A 704 42.96 -29.49 -3.90
N LYS A 705 43.36 -28.28 -4.29
CA LYS A 705 43.67 -27.18 -3.38
C LYS A 705 42.95 -25.90 -3.78
N VAL A 706 42.74 -25.06 -2.78
CA VAL A 706 42.34 -23.66 -2.92
C VAL A 706 43.37 -22.80 -2.21
N HIS A 707 43.48 -21.54 -2.62
CA HIS A 707 44.35 -20.61 -1.93
C HIS A 707 43.79 -19.20 -1.91
N GLN A 708 44.34 -18.40 -1.02
CA GLN A 708 44.03 -16.98 -0.89
C GLN A 708 45.31 -16.21 -0.59
N GLY A 709 45.63 -15.25 -1.44
CA GLY A 709 46.80 -14.38 -1.26
C GLY A 709 46.58 -13.32 -0.18
N GLN A 710 47.62 -13.05 0.61
CA GLN A 710 47.61 -12.10 1.72
C GLN A 710 48.92 -11.30 1.79
N ASP A 711 48.86 -10.10 2.36
CA ASP A 711 50.00 -9.25 2.70
C ASP A 711 50.63 -9.83 3.96
N ALA A 712 51.94 -10.01 3.93
CA ALA A 712 52.66 -10.56 5.06
C ALA A 712 52.75 -9.55 6.22
N SER A 713 52.73 -8.24 5.97
CA SER A 713 52.78 -7.28 7.09
C SER A 713 51.49 -7.24 7.90
N GLY A 714 50.34 -7.46 7.22
CA GLY A 714 49.00 -7.33 7.78
C GLY A 714 48.61 -5.88 8.10
N ASP A 715 49.38 -4.89 7.64
CA ASP A 715 49.14 -3.46 7.89
C ASP A 715 48.66 -2.69 6.64
N PHE A 716 48.52 -3.38 5.51
CA PHE A 716 48.05 -2.82 4.24
C PHE A 716 49.00 -1.78 3.62
N LEU A 717 50.26 -1.70 4.07
CA LEU A 717 51.28 -0.79 3.56
C LEU A 717 52.39 -1.55 2.85
N PRO A 718 53.03 -0.96 1.82
CA PRO A 718 54.19 -1.57 1.18
C PRO A 718 55.31 -1.84 2.20
N GLY A 719 55.71 -3.11 2.33
CA GLY A 719 56.80 -3.50 3.21
C GLY A 719 56.93 -5.01 3.35
N ALA A 720 58.08 -5.44 3.88
CA ALA A 720 58.25 -6.83 4.31
C ALA A 720 57.66 -7.03 5.71
N ALA A 721 57.10 -8.20 5.96
CA ALA A 721 56.85 -8.69 7.31
C ALA A 721 58.11 -8.60 8.16
N LYS A 722 57.92 -8.36 9.47
CA LYS A 722 59.02 -8.34 10.43
C LYS A 722 59.78 -9.66 10.36
N THR A 723 61.10 -9.61 10.46
CA THR A 723 61.91 -10.84 10.51
C THR A 723 61.45 -11.73 11.66
N GLY A 724 61.10 -12.98 11.36
CA GLY A 724 60.58 -13.92 12.35
C GLY A 724 59.09 -13.72 12.70
N GLN A 725 58.34 -13.00 11.87
CA GLN A 725 56.88 -12.89 11.97
C GLN A 725 56.26 -14.29 11.94
N LEU A 726 55.48 -14.63 12.95
CA LEU A 726 54.76 -15.89 13.08
C LEU A 726 53.29 -15.70 12.76
N TYR A 727 52.74 -16.62 11.98
CA TYR A 727 51.31 -16.71 11.70
C TYR A 727 50.79 -18.01 12.26
N LYS A 728 49.69 -17.92 12.99
CA LYS A 728 48.87 -19.07 13.34
C LYS A 728 47.67 -19.11 12.42
N VAL A 729 47.42 -20.25 11.81
CA VAL A 729 46.18 -20.55 11.09
C VAL A 729 45.36 -21.49 11.96
N THR A 730 44.08 -21.20 12.11
CA THR A 730 43.09 -22.14 12.65
C THR A 730 42.05 -22.43 11.57
N ALA A 731 41.59 -23.68 11.52
CA ALA A 731 40.57 -24.12 10.58
C ALA A 731 39.71 -25.20 11.21
N LYS A 732 38.41 -25.19 10.95
CA LYS A 732 37.54 -26.35 11.15
C LYS A 732 37.68 -27.25 9.93
N ILE A 733 38.01 -28.51 10.16
CA ILE A 733 38.24 -29.48 9.07
C ILE A 733 37.50 -30.79 9.40
N ARG A 734 36.88 -31.40 8.39
CA ARG A 734 36.34 -32.76 8.47
C ARG A 734 36.55 -33.52 7.16
N SER A 735 36.53 -34.85 7.23
CA SER A 735 36.37 -35.73 6.08
C SER A 735 34.89 -35.87 5.72
N GLN A 736 34.56 -35.97 4.44
CA GLN A 736 33.21 -36.38 4.02
C GLN A 736 32.92 -37.85 4.41
N PHE A 737 33.93 -38.72 4.32
CA PHE A 737 33.80 -40.15 4.61
C PHE A 737 35.02 -40.68 5.38
N GLY A 738 34.78 -41.38 6.50
CA GLY A 738 35.85 -42.06 7.24
C GLY A 738 36.98 -41.12 7.68
N THR A 739 38.21 -41.50 7.36
CA THR A 739 39.42 -40.70 7.60
C THR A 739 39.97 -40.16 6.29
N ALA A 740 40.32 -38.89 6.27
CA ALA A 740 41.01 -38.21 5.15
C ALA A 740 42.30 -37.56 5.64
N THR A 741 43.09 -37.05 4.71
CA THR A 741 44.31 -36.29 5.03
C THR A 741 44.21 -34.90 4.42
N ALA A 742 44.21 -33.89 5.28
CA ALA A 742 44.13 -32.47 4.91
C ALA A 742 45.49 -31.79 5.11
N ALA A 743 45.77 -30.72 4.38
CA ALA A 743 46.92 -29.86 4.63
C ALA A 743 46.52 -28.39 4.68
N ILE A 744 47.18 -27.67 5.59
CA ILE A 744 47.25 -26.21 5.58
C ILE A 744 48.70 -25.86 5.23
N ALA A 745 48.89 -24.98 4.26
CA ALA A 745 50.20 -24.48 3.90
C ALA A 745 50.22 -22.95 3.79
N MET A 746 51.41 -22.37 3.98
CA MET A 746 51.72 -20.99 3.65
C MET A 746 52.89 -20.95 2.67
N ASP A 747 52.67 -20.36 1.50
CA ASP A 747 53.72 -20.11 0.52
C ASP A 747 54.16 -18.65 0.59
N PHE A 748 55.33 -18.37 1.18
CA PHE A 748 55.86 -17.02 1.35
C PHE A 748 56.65 -16.55 0.12
N GLU A 749 56.41 -15.30 -0.29
CA GLU A 749 57.14 -14.65 -1.37
C GLU A 749 57.69 -13.28 -0.92
N GLY A 750 58.88 -12.94 -1.41
CA GLY A 750 59.47 -11.62 -1.20
C GLY A 750 58.98 -10.57 -2.20
N GLN A 751 59.60 -9.38 -2.18
CA GLN A 751 59.23 -8.28 -3.08
C GLN A 751 59.39 -8.64 -4.56
N ASN A 752 60.39 -9.47 -4.89
CA ASN A 752 60.62 -9.94 -6.25
C ASN A 752 59.66 -11.08 -6.58
N LEU A 753 58.88 -10.89 -7.63
CA LEU A 753 57.90 -11.84 -8.14
C LEU A 753 58.57 -13.18 -8.48
N TYR A 754 57.92 -14.30 -8.10
CA TYR A 754 58.38 -15.67 -8.36
C TYR A 754 59.69 -16.12 -7.71
N GLN A 755 60.23 -15.38 -6.75
CA GLN A 755 61.10 -15.99 -5.73
C GLN A 755 60.24 -16.79 -4.72
N ARG A 756 59.50 -17.78 -5.25
CA ARG A 756 58.81 -18.82 -4.48
C ARG A 756 59.88 -19.74 -3.92
N GLY A 757 60.24 -19.53 -2.67
CA GLY A 757 61.36 -20.23 -2.06
C GLY A 757 61.01 -20.92 -0.75
N ASN A 758 59.83 -20.67 -0.17
CA ASN A 758 59.53 -21.09 1.18
C ASN A 758 58.04 -21.43 1.39
N THR A 759 57.63 -22.53 0.80
CA THR A 759 56.36 -23.17 1.15
C THR A 759 56.54 -23.97 2.43
N GLN A 760 55.75 -23.62 3.44
CA GLN A 760 55.66 -24.35 4.71
C GLN A 760 54.30 -25.02 4.78
N GLN A 761 54.27 -26.30 5.17
CA GLN A 761 53.03 -27.08 5.16
C GLN A 761 52.93 -27.92 6.42
N GLN A 762 51.70 -28.04 6.93
CA GLN A 762 51.36 -28.95 8.01
C GLN A 762 50.18 -29.84 7.58
N THR A 763 50.32 -31.13 7.84
CA THR A 763 49.34 -32.16 7.45
C THR A 763 48.57 -32.69 8.66
N PHE A 764 47.30 -32.98 8.46
CA PHE A 764 46.36 -33.44 9.49
C PHE A 764 45.61 -34.69 9.02
N ASN A 765 45.49 -35.68 9.90
CA ASN A 765 44.52 -36.76 9.72
C ASN A 765 43.19 -36.31 10.28
N VAL A 766 42.15 -36.28 9.45
CA VAL A 766 40.84 -35.73 9.80
C VAL A 766 39.76 -36.80 9.75
N GLY A 767 38.87 -36.78 10.75
CA GLY A 767 37.72 -37.68 10.83
C GLY A 767 36.46 -37.04 10.26
N SER A 768 35.32 -37.73 10.34
CA SER A 768 34.06 -37.27 9.75
C SER A 768 33.31 -36.18 10.53
N SER A 769 33.80 -35.78 11.71
CA SER A 769 33.24 -34.70 12.51
C SER A 769 34.11 -33.46 12.40
N TRP A 770 33.50 -32.27 12.42
CA TRP A 770 34.25 -31.02 12.50
C TRP A 770 35.14 -31.02 13.74
N ALA A 771 36.43 -30.82 13.51
CA ALA A 771 37.40 -30.59 14.55
C ALA A 771 38.27 -29.39 14.16
N GLU A 772 38.74 -28.67 15.17
CA GLU A 772 39.66 -27.55 14.95
C GLU A 772 41.09 -28.05 14.84
N PHE A 773 41.77 -27.57 13.81
CA PHE A 773 43.18 -27.80 13.57
C PHE A 773 43.91 -26.47 13.51
N SER A 774 45.19 -26.49 13.87
CA SER A 774 46.02 -25.30 13.79
C SER A 774 47.41 -25.59 13.25
N ALA A 775 47.92 -24.65 12.47
CA ALA A 775 49.27 -24.65 11.93
C ALA A 775 49.95 -23.33 12.25
N THR A 776 51.25 -23.37 12.52
CA THR A 776 52.05 -22.18 12.74
C THR A 776 53.16 -22.11 11.71
N PHE A 777 53.29 -20.96 11.06
CA PHE A 777 54.25 -20.70 10.01
C PHE A 777 55.09 -19.47 10.35
N SER A 778 56.36 -19.49 9.97
CA SER A 778 57.26 -18.35 10.19
C SER A 778 57.59 -17.71 8.86
N ALA A 779 57.27 -16.44 8.67
CA ALA A 779 57.73 -15.70 7.50
C ALA A 779 59.26 -15.67 7.48
N PRO A 780 59.88 -16.05 6.34
CA PRO A 780 61.26 -15.74 6.04
C PRO A 780 61.54 -14.23 6.11
N ALA A 781 62.82 -13.86 6.23
CA ALA A 781 63.24 -12.47 6.01
C ALA A 781 62.80 -12.00 4.62
N ASP A 782 62.43 -10.73 4.52
CA ASP A 782 61.97 -10.09 3.29
C ASP A 782 60.71 -10.71 2.68
N SER A 783 59.84 -11.35 3.47
CA SER A 783 58.53 -11.82 2.99
C SER A 783 57.58 -10.65 2.87
N TRP A 784 57.08 -10.39 1.67
CA TRP A 784 56.11 -9.31 1.40
C TRP A 784 54.68 -9.83 1.32
N LYS A 785 54.50 -11.09 0.95
CA LYS A 785 53.19 -11.74 0.83
C LYS A 785 53.26 -13.22 1.16
N PHE A 786 52.10 -13.81 1.39
CA PHE A 786 51.95 -15.25 1.48
C PHE A 786 50.65 -15.74 0.83
N TYR A 787 50.63 -17.00 0.42
CA TYR A 787 49.40 -17.72 0.07
C TYR A 787 49.00 -18.64 1.19
N LEU A 788 47.83 -18.43 1.74
CA LEU A 788 47.20 -19.46 2.56
C LEU A 788 46.61 -20.52 1.63
N VAL A 789 47.08 -21.75 1.71
CA VAL A 789 46.66 -22.87 0.88
C VAL A 789 45.95 -23.90 1.75
N LEU A 790 44.78 -24.35 1.30
CA LEU A 790 44.05 -25.48 1.86
C LEU A 790 44.03 -26.59 0.82
N GLU A 791 44.38 -27.81 1.21
CA GLU A 791 44.51 -28.93 0.29
C GLU A 791 43.94 -30.22 0.87
N SER A 792 43.23 -30.99 0.04
CA SER A 792 42.90 -32.38 0.33
C SER A 792 43.96 -33.31 -0.26
N LEU A 793 44.81 -33.90 0.57
CA LEU A 793 45.87 -34.81 0.12
C LEU A 793 45.36 -36.23 -0.16
N ASN A 794 44.34 -36.67 0.57
CA ASN A 794 43.72 -37.98 0.41
C ASN A 794 42.25 -37.90 0.86
N GLY A 795 41.33 -38.42 0.05
CA GLY A 795 39.90 -38.37 0.31
C GLY A 795 39.25 -37.02 0.02
N THR A 796 38.02 -36.83 0.47
CA THR A 796 37.29 -35.57 0.30
C THR A 796 37.21 -34.84 1.62
N VAL A 797 37.70 -33.60 1.66
CA VAL A 797 37.85 -32.80 2.88
C VAL A 797 37.00 -31.54 2.78
N ASP A 798 36.26 -31.25 3.85
CA ASP A 798 35.56 -30.00 4.04
C ASP A 798 36.38 -29.08 4.96
N PHE A 799 36.46 -27.79 4.61
CA PHE A 799 37.11 -26.74 5.38
C PHE A 799 36.11 -25.62 5.68
N ASP A 800 36.18 -25.06 6.89
CA ASP A 800 35.34 -23.96 7.36
C ASP A 800 36.05 -23.16 8.47
N ASP A 801 35.54 -21.98 8.82
CA ASP A 801 36.00 -21.13 9.94
C ASP A 801 37.53 -20.95 9.96
N ILE A 802 38.07 -20.51 8.82
CA ILE A 802 39.49 -20.28 8.63
C ILE A 802 39.85 -18.91 9.22
N ARG A 803 40.84 -18.89 10.11
CA ARG A 803 41.35 -17.64 10.71
C ARG A 803 42.86 -17.63 10.65
N VAL A 804 43.41 -16.45 10.42
CA VAL A 804 44.85 -16.18 10.51
C VAL A 804 45.07 -15.26 11.72
N THR A 805 46.22 -15.37 12.36
CA THR A 805 46.60 -14.45 13.44
C THR A 805 48.11 -14.25 13.43
N SER A 806 48.52 -12.99 13.37
CA SER A 806 49.91 -12.58 13.59
C SER A 806 50.23 -12.65 15.10
N LEU A 807 51.31 -13.34 15.49
CA LEU A 807 51.61 -13.64 16.90
C LEU A 807 52.64 -12.71 17.56
N ASN A 808 53.42 -11.92 16.81
CA ASN A 808 54.55 -11.14 17.34
C ASN A 808 54.85 -9.85 16.57
#